data_AF-A0A960K897-F1
#
_entry.id   AF-A0A960K897-F1
#
_cell.length_a   1.000
_cell.length_b   1.000
_cell.length_c   1.000
_cell.angle_alpha   90.00
_cell.angle_beta   90.00
_cell.angle_gamma   90.00
#
_symmetry.space_group_name_H-M   'P 1'
#
loop_
_entity.id
_entity.type
_entity.pdbx_description
1 polymer ?
#
loop_
_entity_poly.entity_id
_entity_poly.type
_entity_poly.pdbx_seq_one_letter_code
_entity_poly.pdbx_strand_id
1 'polypeptide(L)'
;MSTAIEHPPPSDVVAGQGTWTWRGPSLRDPRLHVAAVLLSLQVLGQTVIDFDLSIAQILLAIGTCAVLEVTIGAVRHRTIAWPASAMLTGNGVALLLRVPGTEHGDWWSTRGGWIFVGTAAASLLSKHVIRWRGHHLFNPSNLGLAACFLVLGSSRVDPQDLWWGPLSPGIVAVLVLITVGGLTVPRRLGLLPLAMAFWVPFTVLVGVLAASGHAMTARWHYGPVTGWTYWSVLSFSPEILVFLFFMITDPKTVPASGRARLAFGAFVGVAAALIVAAQTTEYATKVAILVALVLACGVRAAVRVRPTVSLPLQTARPPAAVLASVGALLVAAVAVVVLSPGRTTAPTAAAGFEGDLPRIEIDAQVRREVSGLDGAAAEAMVGDLLAGLANEAEAVRTGKAALLERSTTGDRLDDLQRRAEATRAGDPVTVPVHDPDRATVVVVAPRTSPQSLPVLGVHLEGTVVGVTWIGDHETGRGEPSVLDATFVLQQVGGRYLIAGDRSQSEDPTEVPTVATAEVTEGVSFGTVIDEGSQPGQIDLFDDVTDEAGVRIDTTPLQVDRLAEPVPGFWDQVSVFDLINSTQRYYSAGQAWGDVDGDGVLDLYLTDQGGPNHLFLGRGDGTFQPAPGPLADPVTMAGSASGAATFVDYDNSGWPSLLVLTEHGPRLFRNEGGRSFADVTEAAGLVDDGKGETASWADFDGDGDLDLF
;
A
#
# COMPACT_ATOMS: atom_id res chain seq x y z
N MET A 1 -52.51 -26.35 -8.39
CA MET A 1 -53.87 -25.78 -8.28
C MET A 1 -53.70 -24.30 -7.98
N SER A 2 -54.37 -23.48 -8.79
CA SER A 2 -54.29 -22.01 -8.87
C SER A 2 -55.00 -21.32 -7.69
N THR A 3 -54.46 -20.20 -7.20
CA THR A 3 -55.19 -18.92 -7.00
C THR A 3 -54.29 -17.77 -6.52
N ALA A 4 -54.43 -16.61 -7.20
CA ALA A 4 -54.20 -15.21 -6.77
C ALA A 4 -52.76 -14.76 -6.42
N ILE A 5 -52.24 -13.61 -6.89
CA ILE A 5 -52.84 -12.30 -7.15
C ILE A 5 -52.23 -11.71 -8.44
N GLU A 6 -53.00 -11.67 -9.53
CA GLU A 6 -52.74 -10.76 -10.64
C GLU A 6 -53.32 -9.40 -10.27
N HIS A 7 -52.46 -8.37 -10.20
CA HIS A 7 -52.92 -7.00 -10.19
C HIS A 7 -53.55 -6.68 -11.55
N PRO A 8 -54.73 -6.02 -11.60
CA PRO A 8 -55.32 -5.61 -12.86
C PRO A 8 -54.38 -4.60 -13.55
N PRO A 9 -54.34 -4.57 -14.90
CA PRO A 9 -53.66 -3.49 -15.61
C PRO A 9 -54.28 -2.16 -15.18
N PRO A 10 -53.50 -1.09 -14.97
CA PRO A 10 -54.08 0.20 -14.64
C PRO A 10 -55.03 0.59 -15.77
N SER A 11 -56.29 0.78 -15.41
CA SER A 11 -57.32 1.33 -16.29
C SER A 11 -56.79 2.56 -17.01
N ASP A 12 -57.10 2.67 -18.30
CA ASP A 12 -56.81 3.82 -19.15
C ASP A 12 -57.19 5.13 -18.46
N VAL A 13 -56.24 5.70 -17.73
CA VAL A 13 -56.25 7.10 -17.36
C VAL A 13 -55.87 7.81 -18.64
N VAL A 14 -56.91 8.36 -19.28
CA VAL A 14 -56.84 9.40 -20.30
C VAL A 14 -55.58 10.22 -20.06
N ALA A 15 -54.68 10.23 -21.06
CA ALA A 15 -53.45 11.00 -21.06
C ALA A 15 -53.77 12.49 -20.88
N GLY A 16 -53.87 12.89 -19.61
CA GLY A 16 -53.95 14.27 -19.17
C GLY A 16 -52.57 14.91 -19.30
N GLN A 17 -52.58 16.11 -19.86
CA GLN A 17 -51.41 16.95 -20.11
C GLN A 17 -50.54 17.15 -18.84
N GLY A 18 -49.23 16.94 -18.97
CA GLY A 18 -48.22 17.74 -18.28
C GLY A 18 -47.88 17.48 -16.80
N THR A 19 -48.45 16.51 -16.10
CA THR A 19 -48.18 16.35 -14.66
C THR A 19 -46.88 15.59 -14.36
N TRP A 20 -45.96 16.26 -13.66
CA TRP A 20 -44.75 15.64 -13.13
C TRP A 20 -45.10 14.67 -12.01
N THR A 21 -44.48 13.50 -12.03
CA THR A 21 -44.68 12.47 -10.99
C THR A 21 -43.43 12.34 -10.12
N TRP A 22 -43.60 12.38 -8.81
CA TRP A 22 -42.52 12.21 -7.84
C TRP A 22 -42.63 10.87 -7.11
N ARG A 23 -41.51 10.15 -6.96
CA ARG A 23 -41.43 8.90 -6.19
C ARG A 23 -40.23 8.94 -5.25
N GLY A 24 -40.49 9.11 -3.95
CA GLY A 24 -39.47 9.12 -2.91
C GLY A 24 -38.86 7.75 -2.57
N PRO A 25 -37.83 7.71 -1.71
CA PRO A 25 -37.22 6.47 -1.24
C PRO A 25 -38.24 5.60 -0.48
N SER A 26 -38.09 4.28 -0.59
CA SER A 26 -38.94 3.32 0.12
C SER A 26 -38.08 2.39 0.97
N LEU A 27 -38.35 2.35 2.28
CA LEU A 27 -37.71 1.42 3.22
C LEU A 27 -38.02 -0.06 2.94
N ARG A 28 -39.01 -0.33 2.06
CA ARG A 28 -39.38 -1.69 1.64
C ARG A 28 -38.68 -2.13 0.35
N ASP A 29 -37.80 -1.31 -0.26
CA ASP A 29 -37.07 -1.72 -1.46
C ASP A 29 -36.09 -2.85 -1.11
N PRO A 30 -36.22 -4.05 -1.70
CA PRO A 30 -35.33 -5.18 -1.40
C PRO A 30 -33.85 -4.88 -1.73
N ARG A 31 -33.58 -3.89 -2.61
CA ARG A 31 -32.21 -3.46 -2.95
C ARG A 31 -31.47 -2.78 -1.80
N LEU A 32 -32.18 -2.32 -0.76
CA LEU A 32 -31.55 -1.74 0.43
C LEU A 32 -30.64 -2.72 1.16
N HIS A 33 -30.92 -4.02 1.10
CA HIS A 33 -30.04 -5.03 1.71
C HIS A 33 -28.69 -5.12 0.98
N VAL A 34 -28.71 -5.08 -0.36
CA VAL A 34 -27.47 -5.10 -1.15
C VAL A 34 -26.72 -3.79 -0.95
N ALA A 35 -27.42 -2.66 -0.98
CA ALA A 35 -26.82 -1.36 -0.73
C ALA A 35 -26.18 -1.28 0.67
N ALA A 36 -26.83 -1.84 1.70
CA ALA A 36 -26.27 -1.90 3.04
C ALA A 36 -24.98 -2.71 3.10
N VAL A 37 -24.93 -3.90 2.47
CA VAL A 37 -23.70 -4.70 2.44
C VAL A 37 -22.58 -3.97 1.72
N LEU A 38 -22.82 -3.43 0.52
CA LEU A 38 -21.78 -2.75 -0.24
C LEU A 38 -21.32 -1.45 0.43
N LEU A 39 -22.23 -0.69 1.05
CA LEU A 39 -21.86 0.50 1.82
C LEU A 39 -21.04 0.13 3.05
N SER A 40 -21.41 -0.91 3.78
CA SER A 40 -20.62 -1.43 4.91
C SER A 40 -19.24 -1.90 4.46
N LEU A 41 -19.12 -2.54 3.29
CA LEU A 41 -17.81 -2.88 2.72
C LEU A 41 -17.00 -1.64 2.38
N GLN A 42 -17.63 -0.59 1.86
CA GLN A 42 -16.95 0.65 1.57
C GLN A 42 -16.43 1.32 2.86
N VAL A 43 -17.24 1.35 3.92
CA VAL A 43 -16.85 1.89 5.21
C VAL A 43 -15.70 1.08 5.81
N LEU A 44 -15.82 -0.25 5.89
CA LEU A 44 -14.75 -1.10 6.42
C LEU A 44 -13.48 -1.03 5.57
N GLY A 45 -13.63 -0.96 4.25
CA GLY A 45 -12.52 -0.76 3.32
C GLY A 45 -11.79 0.56 3.58
N GLN A 46 -12.49 1.61 3.98
CA GLN A 46 -11.89 2.92 4.29
C GLN A 46 -11.38 3.03 5.73
N THR A 47 -11.88 2.26 6.69
CA THR A 47 -11.54 2.45 8.11
C THR A 47 -10.74 1.31 8.74
N VAL A 48 -10.63 0.17 8.07
CA VAL A 48 -10.02 -1.05 8.65
C VAL A 48 -9.02 -1.71 7.69
N ILE A 49 -9.25 -1.59 6.39
CA ILE A 49 -8.45 -2.28 5.36
C ILE A 49 -7.62 -1.29 4.54
N ASP A 50 -7.86 0.00 4.70
CA ASP A 50 -7.09 1.07 4.06
C ASP A 50 -7.05 0.97 2.53
N PHE A 51 -8.24 0.93 1.90
CA PHE A 51 -8.35 0.94 0.45
C PHE A 51 -7.68 2.18 -0.17
N ASP A 52 -6.90 1.94 -1.22
CA ASP A 52 -6.34 2.92 -2.17
C ASP A 52 -7.43 3.62 -3.01
N LEU A 53 -8.38 4.26 -2.35
CA LEU A 53 -9.57 4.83 -2.95
C LEU A 53 -10.06 6.02 -2.13
N SER A 54 -10.30 7.14 -2.79
CA SER A 54 -10.81 8.35 -2.14
C SER A 54 -12.34 8.35 -1.97
N ILE A 55 -12.82 9.07 -0.96
CA ILE A 55 -14.24 9.38 -0.77
C ILE A 55 -14.78 10.17 -1.96
N ALA A 56 -14.00 11.12 -2.49
CA ALA A 56 -14.38 11.89 -3.68
C ALA A 56 -14.65 10.99 -4.90
N GLN A 57 -13.80 10.02 -5.21
CA GLN A 57 -14.02 9.07 -6.32
C GLN A 57 -15.29 8.22 -6.12
N ILE A 58 -15.55 7.76 -4.89
CA ILE A 58 -16.78 7.01 -4.55
C ILE A 58 -18.02 7.88 -4.82
N LEU A 59 -18.02 9.12 -4.33
CA LEU A 59 -19.11 10.07 -4.49
C LEU A 59 -19.31 10.46 -5.97
N LEU A 60 -18.24 10.63 -6.73
CA LEU A 60 -18.31 10.90 -8.17
C LEU A 60 -19.00 9.76 -8.92
N ALA A 61 -18.67 8.50 -8.64
CA ALA A 61 -19.30 7.36 -9.30
C ALA A 61 -20.79 7.22 -8.94
N ILE A 62 -21.13 7.31 -7.65
CA ILE A 62 -22.52 7.23 -7.15
C ILE A 62 -23.34 8.41 -7.68
N GLY A 63 -22.80 9.62 -7.56
CA GLY A 63 -23.43 10.88 -7.99
C GLY A 63 -23.69 10.90 -9.49
N THR A 64 -22.70 10.50 -10.30
CA THR A 64 -22.85 10.39 -11.77
C THR A 64 -24.02 9.47 -12.13
N CYS A 65 -24.11 8.30 -11.50
CA CYS A 65 -25.21 7.37 -11.77
C CYS A 65 -26.56 7.94 -11.31
N ALA A 66 -26.61 8.55 -10.12
CA ALA A 66 -27.83 9.13 -9.58
C ALA A 66 -28.37 10.24 -10.47
N VAL A 67 -27.51 11.20 -10.87
CA VAL A 67 -27.85 12.32 -11.73
C VAL A 67 -28.36 11.81 -13.07
N LEU A 68 -27.62 10.92 -13.74
CA LEU A 68 -28.03 10.38 -15.03
C LEU A 68 -29.38 9.65 -14.99
N GLU A 69 -29.65 8.83 -13.95
CA GLU A 69 -30.94 8.13 -13.84
C GLU A 69 -32.10 9.12 -13.63
N VAL A 70 -31.91 10.14 -12.78
CA VAL A 70 -32.92 11.19 -12.56
C VAL A 70 -33.14 12.00 -13.84
N THR A 71 -32.08 12.38 -14.55
CA THR A 71 -32.16 13.11 -15.82
C THR A 71 -32.88 12.29 -16.89
N ILE A 72 -32.54 11.01 -17.06
CA ILE A 72 -33.22 10.13 -18.01
C ILE A 72 -34.70 9.98 -17.66
N GLY A 73 -35.03 9.81 -16.38
CA GLY A 73 -36.42 9.74 -15.90
C GLY A 73 -37.20 11.03 -16.16
N ALA A 74 -36.59 12.18 -15.89
CA ALA A 74 -37.18 13.49 -16.13
C ALA A 74 -37.44 13.73 -17.63
N VAL A 75 -36.45 13.45 -18.48
CA VAL A 75 -36.53 13.70 -19.94
C VAL A 75 -37.45 12.71 -20.63
N ARG A 76 -37.37 11.41 -20.33
CA ARG A 76 -38.13 10.37 -21.05
C ARG A 76 -39.53 10.14 -20.48
N HIS A 77 -39.71 10.34 -19.18
CA HIS A 77 -40.92 9.90 -18.47
C HIS A 77 -41.60 11.01 -17.66
N ARG A 78 -41.03 12.23 -17.61
CA ARG A 78 -41.49 13.34 -16.74
C ARG A 78 -41.69 12.89 -15.28
N THR A 79 -40.79 12.01 -14.83
CA THR A 79 -40.81 11.40 -13.51
C THR A 79 -39.51 11.74 -12.78
N ILE A 80 -39.59 12.22 -11.55
CA ILE A 80 -38.43 12.32 -10.64
C ILE A 80 -38.56 11.22 -9.60
N ALA A 81 -37.72 10.21 -9.69
CA ALA A 81 -37.75 9.04 -8.81
C ALA A 81 -36.42 8.85 -8.09
N TRP A 82 -36.47 8.35 -6.86
CA TRP A 82 -35.31 7.98 -6.08
C TRP A 82 -34.44 6.95 -6.83
N PRO A 83 -33.17 7.26 -7.17
CA PRO A 83 -32.37 6.47 -8.10
C PRO A 83 -31.63 5.28 -7.44
N ALA A 84 -32.29 4.52 -6.56
CA ALA A 84 -31.68 3.44 -5.78
C ALA A 84 -30.86 2.45 -6.62
N SER A 85 -31.38 2.04 -7.79
CA SER A 85 -30.70 1.09 -8.68
C SER A 85 -29.43 1.66 -9.31
N ALA A 86 -29.43 2.96 -9.59
CA ALA A 86 -28.32 3.64 -10.23
C ALA A 86 -27.21 3.91 -9.22
N MET A 87 -27.58 4.36 -8.01
CA MET A 87 -26.63 4.50 -6.90
C MET A 87 -25.91 3.18 -6.59
N LEU A 88 -26.63 2.04 -6.62
CA LEU A 88 -26.02 0.72 -6.46
C LEU A 88 -25.03 0.39 -7.60
N THR A 89 -25.32 0.83 -8.83
CA THR A 89 -24.42 0.66 -9.97
C THR A 89 -23.15 1.48 -9.78
N GLY A 90 -23.28 2.75 -9.39
CA GLY A 90 -22.14 3.63 -9.11
C GLY A 90 -21.29 3.14 -7.94
N ASN A 91 -21.92 2.64 -6.88
CA ASN A 91 -21.22 2.04 -5.74
C ASN A 91 -20.46 0.77 -6.15
N GLY A 92 -21.06 -0.11 -6.98
CA GLY A 92 -20.37 -1.28 -7.51
C GLY A 92 -19.18 -0.94 -8.42
N VAL A 93 -19.24 0.16 -9.16
CA VAL A 93 -18.08 0.67 -9.92
C VAL A 93 -17.00 1.17 -8.96
N ALA A 94 -17.36 1.99 -7.97
CA ALA A 94 -16.40 2.55 -7.02
C ALA A 94 -15.68 1.48 -6.19
N LEU A 95 -16.38 0.40 -5.82
CA LEU A 95 -15.81 -0.66 -5.00
C LEU A 95 -14.63 -1.35 -5.70
N LEU A 96 -14.73 -1.57 -7.02
CA LEU A 96 -13.79 -2.39 -7.80
C LEU A 96 -12.79 -1.58 -8.64
N LEU A 97 -13.07 -0.31 -8.94
CA LEU A 97 -12.19 0.52 -9.76
C LEU A 97 -11.15 1.24 -8.90
N ARG A 98 -9.88 1.18 -9.31
CA ARG A 98 -8.75 1.93 -8.75
C ARG A 98 -8.02 2.69 -9.85
N VAL A 99 -7.33 3.74 -9.45
CA VAL A 99 -6.46 4.54 -10.34
C VAL A 99 -5.08 4.62 -9.69
N PRO A 100 -4.00 4.26 -10.41
CA PRO A 100 -2.63 4.34 -9.91
C PRO A 100 -2.33 5.69 -9.25
N GLY A 101 -1.66 5.62 -8.10
CA GLY A 101 -1.27 6.77 -7.30
C GLY A 101 -2.38 7.38 -6.43
N THR A 102 -3.58 6.80 -6.34
CA THR A 102 -4.48 7.19 -5.22
C THR A 102 -4.09 6.38 -4.01
N GLU A 103 -3.75 7.02 -2.90
CA GLU A 103 -3.32 6.33 -1.68
C GLU A 103 -4.37 6.42 -0.58
N HIS A 104 -4.29 5.51 0.39
CA HIS A 104 -5.10 5.63 1.59
C HIS A 104 -4.76 6.93 2.33
N GLY A 105 -5.78 7.67 2.78
CA GLY A 105 -5.61 9.00 3.37
C GLY A 105 -5.98 10.16 2.43
N ASP A 106 -5.94 9.93 1.12
CA ASP A 106 -6.31 10.92 0.09
C ASP A 106 -7.83 11.09 -0.07
N TRP A 107 -8.55 11.30 1.03
CA TRP A 107 -10.01 11.15 1.08
C TRP A 107 -10.75 12.04 0.07
N TRP A 108 -10.20 13.20 -0.28
CA TRP A 108 -10.83 14.15 -1.20
C TRP A 108 -10.13 14.29 -2.55
N SER A 109 -9.15 13.42 -2.84
CA SER A 109 -8.46 13.42 -4.12
C SER A 109 -9.41 13.15 -5.29
N THR A 110 -9.30 13.99 -6.33
CA THR A 110 -10.06 13.81 -7.58
C THR A 110 -9.23 13.17 -8.68
N ARG A 111 -8.07 12.59 -8.34
CA ARG A 111 -7.16 11.90 -9.26
C ARG A 111 -7.93 10.83 -10.04
N GLY A 112 -7.85 10.89 -11.38
CA GLY A 112 -8.61 10.00 -12.24
C GLY A 112 -10.14 10.08 -12.07
N GLY A 113 -10.68 11.14 -11.46
CA GLY A 113 -12.13 11.28 -11.22
C GLY A 113 -12.95 11.21 -12.52
N TRP A 114 -12.40 11.67 -13.63
CA TRP A 114 -13.01 11.54 -14.96
C TRP A 114 -13.14 10.06 -15.41
N ILE A 115 -12.26 9.17 -14.96
CA ILE A 115 -12.34 7.72 -15.21
C ILE A 115 -13.52 7.12 -14.43
N PHE A 116 -13.68 7.50 -13.15
CA PHE A 116 -14.82 7.08 -12.34
C PHE A 116 -16.14 7.57 -12.94
N VAL A 117 -16.21 8.85 -13.33
CA VAL A 117 -17.37 9.43 -14.01
C VAL A 117 -17.65 8.71 -15.33
N GLY A 118 -16.64 8.52 -16.19
CA GLY A 118 -16.77 7.86 -17.48
C GLY A 118 -17.22 6.40 -17.35
N THR A 119 -16.64 5.65 -16.41
CA THR A 119 -16.98 4.25 -16.14
C THR A 119 -18.39 4.12 -15.56
N ALA A 120 -18.75 4.97 -14.60
CA ALA A 120 -20.09 5.01 -14.01
C ALA A 120 -21.16 5.40 -15.05
N ALA A 121 -20.87 6.39 -15.89
CA ALA A 121 -21.75 6.80 -16.99
C ALA A 121 -21.93 5.67 -18.01
N ALA A 122 -20.84 5.04 -18.48
CA ALA A 122 -20.91 3.91 -19.40
C ALA A 122 -21.71 2.74 -18.80
N SER A 123 -21.47 2.43 -17.52
CA SER A 123 -22.20 1.40 -16.77
C SER A 123 -23.70 1.67 -16.79
N LEU A 124 -24.13 2.88 -16.39
CA LEU A 124 -25.55 3.21 -16.32
C LEU A 124 -26.21 3.37 -17.69
N LEU A 125 -25.52 3.97 -18.66
CA LEU A 125 -26.04 4.13 -20.02
C LEU A 125 -26.23 2.78 -20.70
N SER A 126 -25.36 1.80 -20.45
CA SER A 126 -25.52 0.45 -20.99
C SER A 126 -26.86 -0.19 -20.63
N LYS A 127 -27.36 0.04 -19.41
CA LYS A 127 -28.69 -0.40 -18.94
C LYS A 127 -29.83 0.19 -19.78
N HIS A 128 -29.66 1.37 -20.34
CA HIS A 128 -30.67 2.10 -21.09
C HIS A 128 -30.57 1.90 -22.60
N VAL A 129 -29.35 1.68 -23.10
CA VAL A 129 -29.05 1.54 -24.53
C VAL A 129 -29.08 0.07 -24.96
N ILE A 130 -28.42 -0.82 -24.21
CA ILE A 130 -28.27 -2.22 -24.57
C ILE A 130 -29.37 -3.06 -23.91
N ARG A 131 -30.56 -3.03 -24.53
CA ARG A 131 -31.75 -3.71 -24.01
C ARG A 131 -32.18 -4.86 -24.91
N TRP A 132 -32.58 -5.95 -24.28
CA TRP A 132 -33.17 -7.12 -24.92
C TRP A 132 -34.52 -7.44 -24.30
N ARG A 133 -35.59 -7.43 -25.11
CA ARG A 133 -36.99 -7.67 -24.68
C ARG A 133 -37.41 -6.83 -23.46
N GLY A 134 -37.07 -5.54 -23.46
CA GLY A 134 -37.46 -4.60 -22.40
C GLY A 134 -36.56 -4.58 -21.16
N HIS A 135 -35.62 -5.52 -21.02
CA HIS A 135 -34.65 -5.57 -19.92
C HIS A 135 -33.23 -5.28 -20.41
N HIS A 136 -32.34 -4.83 -19.54
CA HIS A 136 -30.93 -4.67 -19.92
C HIS A 136 -30.29 -6.05 -20.10
N LEU A 137 -29.41 -6.16 -21.09
CA LEU A 137 -28.80 -7.44 -21.44
C LEU A 137 -27.69 -7.86 -20.47
N PHE A 138 -26.87 -6.89 -20.07
CA PHE A 138 -25.66 -7.06 -19.27
C PHE A 138 -25.83 -6.49 -17.87
N ASN A 139 -25.07 -7.01 -16.91
CA ASN A 139 -24.91 -6.34 -15.62
C ASN A 139 -24.20 -4.99 -15.88
N PRO A 140 -24.82 -3.86 -15.50
CA PRO A 140 -24.33 -2.54 -15.90
C PRO A 140 -22.95 -2.22 -15.33
N SER A 141 -22.70 -2.47 -14.04
CA SER A 141 -21.39 -2.21 -13.44
C SER A 141 -20.32 -3.14 -14.01
N ASN A 142 -20.64 -4.43 -14.17
CA ASN A 142 -19.72 -5.40 -14.78
C ASN A 142 -19.27 -4.99 -16.18
N LEU A 143 -20.22 -4.58 -17.04
CA LEU A 143 -19.92 -4.20 -18.40
C LEU A 143 -19.08 -2.92 -18.46
N GLY A 144 -19.41 -1.92 -17.64
CA GLY A 144 -18.64 -0.67 -17.61
C GLY A 144 -17.22 -0.89 -17.10
N LEU A 145 -17.03 -1.68 -16.04
CA LEU A 145 -15.71 -2.05 -15.53
C LEU A 145 -14.89 -2.84 -16.55
N ALA A 146 -15.47 -3.89 -17.15
CA ALA A 146 -14.80 -4.69 -18.18
C ALA A 146 -14.36 -3.83 -19.38
N ALA A 147 -15.22 -2.91 -19.84
CA ALA A 147 -14.89 -1.98 -20.91
C ALA A 147 -13.78 -0.99 -20.49
N CYS A 148 -13.86 -0.44 -19.28
CA CYS A 148 -12.87 0.48 -18.74
C CYS A 148 -11.47 -0.16 -18.72
N PHE A 149 -11.35 -1.35 -18.13
CA PHE A 149 -10.08 -2.05 -18.04
C PHE A 149 -9.54 -2.45 -19.42
N LEU A 150 -10.37 -2.96 -20.33
CA LEU A 150 -9.92 -3.29 -21.68
C LEU A 150 -9.46 -2.08 -22.50
N VAL A 151 -10.07 -0.91 -22.32
CA VAL A 151 -9.78 0.30 -23.10
C VAL A 151 -8.59 1.07 -22.52
N LEU A 152 -8.51 1.20 -21.21
CA LEU A 152 -7.50 2.04 -20.55
C LEU A 152 -6.23 1.26 -20.18
N GLY A 153 -6.33 -0.05 -19.96
CA GLY A 153 -5.19 -0.91 -19.61
C GLY A 153 -4.64 -0.66 -18.20
N SER A 154 -3.67 -1.49 -17.79
CA SER A 154 -3.05 -1.47 -16.45
C SER A 154 -2.16 -0.26 -16.19
N SER A 155 -1.89 0.58 -17.19
CA SER A 155 -1.11 1.81 -17.00
C SER A 155 -1.93 2.97 -16.43
N ARG A 156 -3.27 2.89 -16.49
CA ARG A 156 -4.16 4.00 -16.11
C ARG A 156 -5.23 3.63 -15.09
N VAL A 157 -5.53 2.34 -14.97
CA VAL A 157 -6.57 1.83 -14.07
C VAL A 157 -6.15 0.48 -13.55
N ASP A 158 -6.58 0.19 -12.33
CA ASP A 158 -6.42 -1.12 -11.73
C ASP A 158 -7.77 -1.61 -11.19
N PRO A 159 -8.09 -2.90 -11.34
CA PRO A 159 -9.14 -3.51 -10.56
C PRO A 159 -8.66 -3.75 -9.11
N GLN A 160 -9.55 -3.59 -8.14
CA GLN A 160 -9.26 -3.83 -6.73
C GLN A 160 -8.62 -5.22 -6.51
N ASP A 161 -7.65 -5.29 -5.59
CA ASP A 161 -6.84 -6.48 -5.37
C ASP A 161 -7.66 -7.72 -4.99
N LEU A 162 -7.27 -8.89 -5.52
CA LEU A 162 -7.89 -10.15 -5.11
C LEU A 162 -7.57 -10.41 -3.64
N TRP A 163 -6.35 -10.10 -3.20
CA TRP A 163 -5.95 -10.25 -1.82
C TRP A 163 -6.06 -8.92 -1.08
N TRP A 164 -6.75 -8.91 0.06
CA TRP A 164 -7.01 -7.69 0.85
C TRP A 164 -6.18 -7.61 2.13
N GLY A 165 -5.16 -8.45 2.28
CA GLY A 165 -4.35 -8.51 3.49
C GLY A 165 -4.39 -9.85 4.23
N PRO A 166 -3.52 -10.03 5.25
CA PRO A 166 -3.51 -11.20 6.11
C PRO A 166 -4.82 -11.31 6.91
N LEU A 167 -5.10 -12.50 7.44
CA LEU A 167 -6.27 -12.72 8.29
C LEU A 167 -6.16 -11.91 9.60
N SER A 168 -6.79 -10.74 9.62
CA SER A 168 -6.99 -9.89 10.79
C SER A 168 -8.46 -9.92 11.23
N PRO A 169 -8.80 -9.48 12.46
CA PRO A 169 -10.19 -9.32 12.88
C PRO A 169 -11.03 -8.49 11.90
N GLY A 170 -10.40 -7.46 11.28
CA GLY A 170 -11.02 -6.64 10.25
C GLY A 170 -11.36 -7.39 8.96
N ILE A 171 -10.39 -8.14 8.43
CA ILE A 171 -10.60 -8.99 7.24
C ILE A 171 -11.63 -10.09 7.52
N VAL A 172 -11.61 -10.69 8.72
CA VAL A 172 -12.62 -11.66 9.13
C VAL A 172 -14.01 -11.02 9.16
N ALA A 173 -14.17 -9.82 9.71
CA ALA A 173 -15.45 -9.11 9.72
C ALA A 173 -15.96 -8.84 8.30
N VAL A 174 -15.08 -8.46 7.38
CA VAL A 174 -15.38 -8.25 5.95
C VAL A 174 -15.81 -9.54 5.27
N LEU A 175 -15.07 -10.64 5.45
CA LEU A 175 -15.42 -11.94 4.89
C LEU A 175 -16.76 -12.45 5.44
N VAL A 176 -17.02 -12.27 6.74
CA VAL A 176 -18.30 -12.58 7.36
C VAL A 176 -19.42 -11.72 6.75
N LEU A 177 -19.21 -10.42 6.59
CA LEU A 177 -20.19 -9.51 5.98
C LEU A 177 -20.53 -9.93 4.54
N ILE A 178 -19.51 -10.19 3.71
CA ILE A 178 -19.70 -10.63 2.32
C ILE A 178 -20.42 -11.97 2.29
N THR A 179 -20.00 -12.93 3.11
CA THR A 179 -20.57 -14.29 3.11
C THR A 179 -21.99 -14.30 3.65
N VAL A 180 -22.27 -13.61 4.76
CA VAL A 180 -23.62 -13.55 5.33
C VAL A 180 -24.57 -12.79 4.40
N GLY A 181 -24.16 -11.62 3.90
CA GLY A 181 -24.94 -10.85 2.94
C GLY A 181 -25.16 -11.61 1.64
N GLY A 182 -24.09 -12.20 1.11
CA GLY A 182 -24.03 -12.93 -0.15
C GLY A 182 -24.68 -14.30 -0.11
N LEU A 183 -24.89 -14.89 1.06
CA LEU A 183 -25.73 -16.07 1.19
C LEU A 183 -27.20 -15.69 1.42
N THR A 184 -27.48 -14.64 2.20
CA THR A 184 -28.85 -14.25 2.56
C THR A 184 -29.61 -13.67 1.37
N VAL A 185 -29.00 -12.75 0.61
CA VAL A 185 -29.68 -12.07 -0.50
C VAL A 185 -30.01 -13.04 -1.65
N PRO A 186 -29.07 -13.81 -2.21
CA PRO A 186 -29.36 -14.76 -3.28
C PRO A 186 -30.27 -15.91 -2.84
N ARG A 187 -30.24 -16.35 -1.57
CA ARG A 187 -31.21 -17.34 -1.06
C ARG A 187 -32.63 -16.82 -1.14
N ARG A 188 -32.89 -15.59 -0.69
CA ARG A 188 -34.22 -14.96 -0.76
C ARG A 188 -34.72 -14.81 -2.20
N LEU A 189 -33.82 -14.64 -3.16
CA LEU A 189 -34.15 -14.50 -4.59
C LEU A 189 -34.16 -15.83 -5.37
N GLY A 190 -33.84 -16.96 -4.74
CA GLY A 190 -33.71 -18.25 -5.42
C GLY A 190 -32.55 -18.29 -6.44
N LEU A 191 -31.50 -17.52 -6.19
CA LEU A 191 -30.31 -17.38 -7.03
C LEU A 191 -29.07 -18.05 -6.44
N LEU A 192 -29.13 -18.57 -5.20
CA LEU A 192 -28.00 -19.31 -4.63
C LEU A 192 -27.54 -20.51 -5.49
N PRO A 193 -28.43 -21.33 -6.09
CA PRO A 193 -27.99 -22.41 -6.97
C PRO A 193 -27.20 -21.93 -8.20
N LEU A 194 -27.53 -20.74 -8.72
CA LEU A 194 -26.77 -20.13 -9.82
C LEU A 194 -25.34 -19.80 -9.38
N ALA A 195 -25.19 -19.15 -8.22
CA ALA A 195 -23.89 -18.79 -7.67
C ALA A 195 -23.02 -20.05 -7.47
N MET A 196 -23.57 -21.09 -6.86
CA MET A 196 -22.86 -22.37 -6.68
C MET A 196 -22.51 -23.04 -8.01
N ALA A 197 -23.39 -22.95 -9.01
CA ALA A 197 -23.13 -23.51 -10.34
C ALA A 197 -22.01 -22.79 -11.10
N PHE A 198 -21.74 -21.52 -10.80
CA PHE A 198 -20.52 -20.85 -11.26
C PHE A 198 -19.31 -21.27 -10.42
N TRP A 199 -19.44 -21.20 -9.09
CA TRP A 199 -18.31 -21.30 -8.18
C TRP A 199 -17.64 -22.67 -8.22
N VAL A 200 -18.42 -23.76 -8.19
CA VAL A 200 -17.88 -25.13 -8.19
C VAL A 200 -16.99 -25.43 -9.42
N PRO A 201 -17.47 -25.29 -10.68
CA PRO A 201 -16.62 -25.58 -11.84
C PRO A 201 -15.46 -24.60 -11.97
N PHE A 202 -15.64 -23.33 -11.61
CA PHE A 202 -14.57 -22.33 -11.63
C PHE A 202 -13.45 -22.73 -10.67
N THR A 203 -13.75 -22.97 -9.40
CA THR A 203 -12.80 -23.38 -8.36
C THR A 203 -12.11 -24.71 -8.70
N VAL A 204 -12.82 -25.66 -9.30
CA VAL A 204 -12.24 -26.94 -9.75
C VAL A 204 -11.24 -26.72 -10.89
N LEU A 205 -11.61 -25.96 -11.93
CA LEU A 205 -10.73 -25.71 -13.08
C LEU A 205 -9.52 -24.84 -12.71
N VAL A 206 -9.71 -23.86 -11.84
CA VAL A 206 -8.60 -23.10 -11.24
C VAL A 206 -7.68 -24.01 -10.42
N GLY A 207 -8.23 -25.04 -9.75
CA GLY A 207 -7.44 -26.04 -9.05
C GLY A 207 -6.60 -26.91 -9.99
N VAL A 208 -7.13 -27.23 -11.17
CA VAL A 208 -6.37 -27.91 -12.23
C VAL A 208 -5.25 -27.01 -12.76
N LEU A 209 -5.53 -25.71 -12.99
CA LEU A 209 -4.51 -24.74 -13.37
C LEU A 209 -3.38 -24.68 -12.33
N ALA A 210 -3.72 -24.52 -11.06
CA ALA A 210 -2.77 -24.50 -9.96
C ALA A 210 -1.89 -25.77 -9.92
N ALA A 211 -2.52 -26.95 -10.05
CA ALA A 211 -1.83 -28.23 -10.04
C ALA A 211 -0.95 -28.46 -11.28
N SER A 212 -1.25 -27.78 -12.40
CA SER A 212 -0.44 -27.83 -13.63
C SER A 212 0.81 -26.93 -13.60
N GLY A 213 0.99 -26.16 -12.52
CA GLY A 213 2.07 -25.19 -12.38
C GLY A 213 1.78 -23.83 -13.01
N HIS A 214 0.50 -23.50 -13.24
CA HIS A 214 0.11 -22.15 -13.68
C HIS A 214 0.49 -21.13 -12.62
N ALA A 215 0.91 -19.94 -13.06
CA ALA A 215 1.15 -18.83 -12.17
C ALA A 215 0.68 -17.49 -12.74
N MET A 216 0.54 -16.52 -11.85
CA MET A 216 0.34 -15.12 -12.20
C MET A 216 1.23 -14.22 -11.35
N THR A 217 1.62 -13.07 -11.89
CA THR A 217 2.19 -11.98 -11.09
C THR A 217 1.07 -11.14 -10.47
N ALA A 218 1.29 -10.60 -9.27
CA ALA A 218 0.31 -9.81 -8.53
C ALA A 218 1.00 -8.65 -7.81
N ARG A 219 0.35 -7.50 -7.69
CA ARG A 219 0.97 -6.31 -7.07
C ARG A 219 1.22 -6.45 -5.57
N TRP A 220 0.50 -7.38 -4.94
CA TRP A 220 0.61 -7.71 -3.51
C TRP A 220 1.49 -8.94 -3.26
N HIS A 221 2.24 -9.42 -4.27
CA HIS A 221 3.13 -10.57 -4.11
C HIS A 221 4.42 -10.44 -4.94
N TYR A 222 5.59 -10.52 -4.32
CA TYR A 222 6.87 -10.33 -5.02
C TYR A 222 7.18 -11.41 -6.06
N GLY A 223 6.92 -12.68 -5.75
CA GLY A 223 7.11 -13.79 -6.69
C GLY A 223 5.90 -14.12 -7.57
N PRO A 224 5.99 -15.10 -8.48
CA PRO A 224 4.82 -15.66 -9.13
C PRO A 224 3.89 -16.33 -8.10
N VAL A 225 2.61 -15.98 -8.12
CA VAL A 225 1.57 -16.60 -7.30
C VAL A 225 1.25 -17.98 -7.90
N THR A 226 1.65 -19.05 -7.22
CA THR A 226 1.51 -20.44 -7.68
C THR A 226 0.71 -21.32 -6.69
N GLY A 227 0.40 -22.54 -7.12
CA GLY A 227 -0.05 -23.63 -6.26
C GLY A 227 -1.26 -23.29 -5.40
N TRP A 228 -1.17 -23.57 -4.09
CA TRP A 228 -2.28 -23.35 -3.16
C TRP A 228 -2.68 -21.88 -3.04
N THR A 229 -1.71 -20.95 -3.05
CA THR A 229 -1.98 -19.52 -2.96
C THR A 229 -2.75 -19.05 -4.18
N TYR A 230 -2.33 -19.46 -5.38
CA TYR A 230 -3.06 -19.17 -6.62
C TYR A 230 -4.51 -19.67 -6.56
N TRP A 231 -4.69 -20.93 -6.16
CA TRP A 231 -6.01 -21.52 -6.07
C TRP A 231 -6.91 -20.85 -5.02
N SER A 232 -6.39 -20.61 -3.82
CA SER A 232 -7.17 -20.06 -2.71
C SER A 232 -7.59 -18.61 -2.97
N VAL A 233 -6.69 -17.79 -3.50
CA VAL A 233 -6.97 -16.39 -3.84
C VAL A 233 -8.04 -16.29 -4.93
N LEU A 234 -7.94 -17.06 -6.01
CA LEU A 234 -8.94 -17.02 -7.07
C LEU A 234 -10.28 -17.65 -6.66
N SER A 235 -10.30 -18.51 -5.66
CA SER A 235 -11.54 -19.21 -5.27
C SER A 235 -12.29 -18.54 -4.12
N PHE A 236 -11.59 -17.83 -3.23
CA PHE A 236 -12.13 -17.35 -1.95
C PHE A 236 -11.80 -15.89 -1.62
N SER A 237 -11.14 -15.15 -2.51
CA SER A 237 -10.90 -13.72 -2.28
C SER A 237 -12.18 -12.92 -2.06
N PRO A 238 -12.13 -11.85 -1.25
CA PRO A 238 -13.27 -10.93 -1.08
C PRO A 238 -13.85 -10.44 -2.41
N GLU A 239 -12.99 -10.08 -3.36
CA GLU A 239 -13.37 -9.62 -4.71
C GLU A 239 -14.18 -10.67 -5.48
N ILE A 240 -13.72 -11.94 -5.48
CA ILE A 240 -14.42 -13.06 -6.13
C ILE A 240 -15.74 -13.35 -5.43
N LEU A 241 -15.79 -13.27 -4.11
CA LEU A 241 -17.04 -13.44 -3.36
C LEU A 241 -18.04 -12.30 -3.65
N VAL A 242 -17.56 -11.06 -3.81
CA VAL A 242 -18.41 -9.92 -4.23
C VAL A 242 -18.95 -10.16 -5.64
N PHE A 243 -18.10 -10.57 -6.58
CA PHE A 243 -18.51 -10.93 -7.94
C PHE A 243 -19.54 -12.07 -7.95
N LEU A 244 -19.27 -13.14 -7.21
CA LEU A 244 -20.12 -14.31 -7.04
C LEU A 244 -21.51 -13.95 -6.52
N PHE A 245 -21.58 -13.14 -5.46
CA PHE A 245 -22.82 -12.91 -4.72
C PHE A 245 -23.60 -11.68 -5.11
N PHE A 246 -22.98 -10.69 -5.77
CA PHE A 246 -23.61 -9.41 -6.09
C PHE A 246 -23.54 -9.03 -7.58
N MET A 247 -22.71 -9.67 -8.40
CA MET A 247 -22.63 -9.37 -9.84
C MET A 247 -23.25 -10.46 -10.71
N ILE A 248 -22.87 -11.72 -10.53
CA ILE A 248 -23.44 -12.85 -11.28
C ILE A 248 -24.92 -13.04 -10.97
N THR A 249 -25.32 -12.79 -9.72
CA THR A 249 -26.67 -12.98 -9.18
C THR A 249 -27.59 -11.78 -9.43
N ASP A 250 -27.32 -10.93 -10.42
CA ASP A 250 -28.26 -9.88 -10.80
C ASP A 250 -29.54 -10.51 -11.41
N PRO A 251 -30.71 -10.39 -10.76
CA PRO A 251 -31.94 -11.05 -11.19
C PRO A 251 -32.41 -10.62 -12.58
N LYS A 252 -31.96 -9.45 -13.08
CA LYS A 252 -32.38 -8.92 -14.39
C LYS A 252 -31.56 -9.46 -15.55
N THR A 253 -30.37 -9.99 -15.29
CA THR A 253 -29.41 -10.44 -16.31
C THR A 253 -29.30 -11.96 -16.38
N VAL A 254 -29.95 -12.69 -15.48
CA VAL A 254 -29.92 -14.16 -15.40
C VAL A 254 -31.16 -14.81 -16.03
N PRO A 255 -31.11 -16.09 -16.43
CA PRO A 255 -32.28 -16.78 -16.96
C PRO A 255 -33.42 -16.92 -15.94
N ALA A 256 -34.67 -16.98 -16.42
CA ALA A 256 -35.84 -17.13 -15.55
C ALA A 256 -35.97 -18.53 -14.93
N SER A 257 -35.66 -19.60 -15.67
CA SER A 257 -35.84 -20.98 -15.19
C SER A 257 -34.65 -21.48 -14.38
N GLY A 258 -34.91 -22.23 -13.30
CA GLY A 258 -33.86 -22.75 -12.42
C GLY A 258 -32.81 -23.60 -13.14
N ARG A 259 -33.22 -24.46 -14.08
CA ARG A 259 -32.30 -25.27 -14.88
C ARG A 259 -31.43 -24.42 -15.80
N ALA A 260 -31.98 -23.39 -16.43
CA ALA A 260 -31.21 -22.49 -17.27
C ALA A 260 -30.25 -21.62 -16.44
N ARG A 261 -30.62 -21.26 -15.20
CA ARG A 261 -29.71 -20.59 -14.26
C ARG A 261 -28.51 -21.48 -13.94
N LEU A 262 -28.72 -22.75 -13.61
CA LEU A 262 -27.60 -23.68 -13.35
C LEU A 262 -26.66 -23.79 -14.56
N ALA A 263 -27.21 -23.99 -15.76
CA ALA A 263 -26.40 -24.07 -16.98
C ALA A 263 -25.66 -22.76 -17.28
N PHE A 264 -26.30 -21.61 -17.05
CA PHE A 264 -25.68 -20.29 -17.22
C PHE A 264 -24.53 -20.08 -16.23
N GLY A 265 -24.72 -20.38 -14.95
CA GLY A 265 -23.65 -20.29 -13.94
C GLY A 265 -22.47 -21.18 -14.30
N ALA A 266 -22.72 -22.45 -14.63
CA ALA A 266 -21.67 -23.38 -15.06
C ALA A 266 -20.92 -22.88 -16.31
N PHE A 267 -21.64 -22.35 -17.29
CA PHE A 267 -21.02 -21.76 -18.48
C PHE A 267 -20.13 -20.57 -18.13
N VAL A 268 -20.58 -19.65 -17.28
CA VAL A 268 -19.76 -18.52 -16.82
C VAL A 268 -18.50 -19.02 -16.11
N GLY A 269 -18.62 -20.01 -15.23
CA GLY A 269 -17.49 -20.54 -14.45
C GLY A 269 -16.45 -21.23 -15.33
N VAL A 270 -16.90 -22.04 -16.29
CA VAL A 270 -16.01 -22.68 -17.27
C VAL A 270 -15.37 -21.65 -18.19
N ALA A 271 -16.14 -20.71 -18.73
CA ALA A 271 -15.60 -19.66 -19.60
C ALA A 271 -14.58 -18.78 -18.87
N ALA A 272 -14.86 -18.39 -17.62
CA ALA A 272 -13.93 -17.63 -16.79
C ALA A 272 -12.62 -18.40 -16.61
N ALA A 273 -12.67 -19.66 -16.18
CA ALA A 273 -11.46 -20.46 -15.99
C ALA A 273 -10.66 -20.67 -17.30
N LEU A 274 -11.34 -20.84 -18.44
CA LEU A 274 -10.68 -20.98 -19.74
C LEU A 274 -9.95 -19.71 -20.20
N ILE A 275 -10.55 -18.54 -19.97
CA ILE A 275 -9.89 -17.28 -20.32
C ILE A 275 -8.75 -17.01 -19.33
N VAL A 276 -8.96 -17.26 -18.04
CA VAL A 276 -7.94 -17.17 -16.98
C VAL A 276 -6.72 -18.06 -17.27
N ALA A 277 -6.92 -19.24 -17.86
CA ALA A 277 -5.83 -20.14 -18.25
C ALA A 277 -4.81 -19.54 -19.22
N ALA A 278 -5.15 -18.46 -19.92
CA ALA A 278 -4.24 -17.75 -20.82
C ALA A 278 -3.63 -16.48 -20.19
N GLN A 279 -3.95 -16.16 -18.93
CA GLN A 279 -3.51 -14.94 -18.26
C GLN A 279 -2.36 -15.22 -17.30
N THR A 280 -1.38 -14.31 -17.25
CA THR A 280 -0.17 -14.41 -16.43
C THR A 280 -0.02 -13.24 -15.44
N THR A 281 -1.00 -12.33 -15.42
CA THR A 281 -1.04 -11.21 -14.46
C THR A 281 -2.39 -11.20 -13.75
N GLU A 282 -2.40 -10.73 -12.51
CA GLU A 282 -3.63 -10.55 -11.74
C GLU A 282 -4.60 -9.60 -12.45
N TYR A 283 -4.09 -8.51 -13.01
CA TYR A 283 -4.87 -7.56 -13.80
C TYR A 283 -5.66 -8.27 -14.89
N ALA A 284 -4.98 -9.01 -15.77
CA ALA A 284 -5.59 -9.68 -16.90
C ALA A 284 -6.52 -10.81 -16.44
N THR A 285 -6.19 -11.49 -15.34
CA THR A 285 -7.02 -12.51 -14.70
C THR A 285 -8.35 -11.95 -14.22
N LYS A 286 -8.37 -10.79 -13.56
CA LYS A 286 -9.60 -10.12 -13.14
C LYS A 286 -10.44 -9.66 -14.33
N VAL A 287 -9.79 -9.05 -15.33
CA VAL A 287 -10.48 -8.64 -16.57
C VAL A 287 -11.11 -9.84 -17.27
N ALA A 288 -10.41 -10.99 -17.32
CA ALA A 288 -10.93 -12.23 -17.89
C ALA A 288 -12.23 -12.70 -17.20
N ILE A 289 -12.29 -12.61 -15.86
CA ILE A 289 -13.47 -13.00 -15.08
C ILE A 289 -14.67 -12.09 -15.38
N LEU A 290 -14.45 -10.77 -15.43
CA LEU A 290 -15.50 -9.80 -15.77
C LEU A 290 -16.00 -9.99 -17.21
N VAL A 291 -15.08 -10.20 -18.15
CA VAL A 291 -15.36 -10.46 -19.58
C VAL A 291 -16.13 -11.76 -19.77
N ALA A 292 -15.83 -12.82 -18.99
CA ALA A 292 -16.56 -14.08 -19.08
C ALA A 292 -18.06 -13.91 -18.81
N LEU A 293 -18.43 -13.06 -17.83
CA LEU A 293 -19.83 -12.74 -17.58
C LEU A 293 -20.46 -11.93 -18.72
N VAL A 294 -19.73 -10.98 -19.31
CA VAL A 294 -20.20 -10.23 -20.51
C VAL A 294 -20.46 -11.19 -21.66
N LEU A 295 -19.50 -12.07 -21.98
CA LEU A 295 -19.62 -13.06 -23.06
C LEU A 295 -20.81 -14.00 -22.82
N ALA A 296 -20.98 -14.51 -21.59
CA ALA A 296 -22.12 -15.36 -21.26
C ALA A 296 -23.47 -14.66 -21.45
N CYS A 297 -23.57 -13.39 -21.05
CA CYS A 297 -24.77 -12.58 -21.28
C CYS A 297 -25.03 -12.38 -22.78
N GLY A 298 -23.99 -12.15 -23.58
CA GLY A 298 -24.07 -12.00 -25.04
C GLY A 298 -24.49 -13.30 -25.74
N VAL A 299 -23.86 -14.42 -25.41
CA VAL A 299 -24.20 -15.76 -25.95
C VAL A 299 -25.65 -16.11 -25.66
N ARG A 300 -26.14 -15.81 -24.44
CA ARG A 300 -27.54 -16.01 -24.06
C ARG A 300 -28.51 -15.27 -24.98
N ALA A 301 -28.18 -14.04 -25.40
CA ALA A 301 -28.99 -13.32 -26.37
C ALA A 301 -28.93 -14.00 -27.74
N ALA A 302 -27.74 -14.34 -28.23
CA ALA A 302 -27.53 -14.93 -29.56
C ALA A 302 -28.22 -16.29 -29.74
N VAL A 303 -28.16 -17.17 -28.74
CA VAL A 303 -28.80 -18.52 -28.79
C VAL A 303 -30.32 -18.40 -28.95
N ARG A 304 -30.94 -17.32 -28.47
CA ARG A 304 -32.39 -17.09 -28.58
C ARG A 304 -32.81 -16.31 -29.83
N VAL A 305 -31.85 -15.83 -30.63
CA VAL A 305 -32.09 -15.14 -31.92
C VAL A 305 -32.18 -16.15 -33.07
N ARG A 306 -31.58 -17.35 -32.94
CA ARG A 306 -31.73 -18.39 -33.96
C ARG A 306 -33.20 -18.82 -34.05
N PRO A 307 -33.82 -18.85 -35.26
CA PRO A 307 -35.12 -19.48 -35.42
C PRO A 307 -34.95 -20.93 -34.97
N THR A 308 -35.87 -21.38 -34.13
CA THR A 308 -35.98 -22.76 -33.69
C THR A 308 -35.91 -23.68 -34.90
N VAL A 309 -34.74 -24.28 -35.14
CA VAL A 309 -34.69 -25.57 -35.82
C VAL A 309 -35.38 -26.51 -34.84
N SER A 310 -36.63 -26.86 -35.16
CA SER A 310 -37.43 -27.85 -34.46
C SER A 310 -36.76 -29.21 -34.63
N LEU A 311 -35.74 -29.48 -33.82
CA LEU A 311 -35.30 -30.84 -33.59
C LEU A 311 -36.41 -31.56 -32.81
N PRO A 312 -36.92 -32.70 -33.31
CA PRO A 312 -37.99 -33.44 -32.64
C PRO A 312 -37.37 -34.16 -31.44
N LEU A 313 -37.39 -33.52 -30.29
CA LEU A 313 -37.11 -34.18 -29.01
C LEU A 313 -38.39 -34.19 -28.18
N GLN A 314 -39.33 -35.01 -28.63
CA GLN A 314 -40.19 -35.73 -27.71
C GLN A 314 -39.31 -36.73 -26.93
N THR A 315 -39.14 -36.51 -25.64
CA THR A 315 -39.33 -37.49 -24.54
C THR A 315 -38.69 -36.98 -23.26
N ALA A 316 -39.42 -37.20 -22.16
CA ALA A 316 -38.98 -36.89 -20.81
C ALA A 316 -37.99 -37.96 -20.29
N ARG A 317 -36.82 -37.50 -19.80
CA ARG A 317 -35.91 -38.01 -18.71
C ARG A 317 -34.42 -38.05 -19.15
N PRO A 318 -33.41 -37.91 -18.25
CA PRO A 318 -33.36 -37.39 -16.87
C PRO A 318 -32.29 -36.24 -16.70
N PRO A 319 -32.04 -35.70 -15.48
CA PRO A 319 -30.90 -34.81 -15.18
C PRO A 319 -29.52 -35.28 -15.68
N ALA A 320 -29.36 -36.58 -15.95
CA ALA A 320 -28.12 -37.18 -16.42
C ALA A 320 -27.63 -36.64 -17.78
N ALA A 321 -28.50 -36.25 -18.71
CA ALA A 321 -28.07 -35.77 -20.03
C ALA A 321 -27.46 -34.36 -19.97
N VAL A 322 -28.06 -33.47 -19.17
CA VAL A 322 -27.51 -32.13 -18.91
C VAL A 322 -26.24 -32.25 -18.07
N LEU A 323 -26.23 -33.11 -17.05
CA LEU A 323 -25.03 -33.40 -16.26
C LEU A 323 -23.91 -34.02 -17.10
N ALA A 324 -24.23 -34.87 -18.07
CA ALA A 324 -23.27 -35.46 -19.00
C ALA A 324 -22.73 -34.44 -20.01
N SER A 325 -23.55 -33.50 -20.46
CA SER A 325 -23.13 -32.41 -21.35
C SER A 325 -22.22 -31.42 -20.63
N VAL A 326 -22.56 -31.08 -19.39
CA VAL A 326 -21.73 -30.26 -18.50
C VAL A 326 -20.44 -30.99 -18.14
N GLY A 327 -20.50 -32.30 -17.87
CA GLY A 327 -19.34 -33.14 -17.62
C GLY A 327 -18.40 -33.23 -18.82
N ALA A 328 -18.93 -33.41 -20.03
CA ALA A 328 -18.12 -33.41 -21.26
C ALA A 328 -17.48 -32.04 -21.55
N LEU A 329 -18.22 -30.95 -21.31
CA LEU A 329 -17.68 -29.58 -21.42
C LEU A 329 -16.57 -29.35 -20.39
N LEU A 330 -16.74 -29.85 -19.16
CA LEU A 330 -15.75 -29.75 -18.10
C LEU A 330 -14.50 -30.57 -18.44
N VAL A 331 -14.65 -31.79 -18.97
CA VAL A 331 -13.51 -32.63 -19.42
C VAL A 331 -12.76 -31.96 -20.57
N ALA A 332 -13.48 -31.42 -21.57
CA ALA A 332 -12.85 -30.66 -22.65
C ALA A 332 -12.14 -29.40 -22.12
N ALA A 333 -12.75 -28.70 -21.17
CA ALA A 333 -12.15 -27.53 -20.54
C ALA A 333 -10.89 -27.90 -19.72
N VAL A 334 -10.91 -29.02 -19.00
CA VAL A 334 -9.74 -29.58 -18.32
C VAL A 334 -8.63 -29.87 -19.32
N ALA A 335 -8.93 -30.50 -20.46
CA ALA A 335 -7.94 -30.77 -21.49
C ALA A 335 -7.32 -29.48 -22.06
N VAL A 336 -8.14 -28.46 -22.34
CA VAL A 336 -7.66 -27.15 -22.80
C VAL A 336 -6.79 -26.50 -21.72
N VAL A 337 -7.25 -26.46 -20.47
CA VAL A 337 -6.54 -25.91 -19.31
C VAL A 337 -5.18 -26.58 -19.11
N VAL A 338 -5.10 -27.91 -19.17
CA VAL A 338 -3.85 -28.68 -19.01
C VAL A 338 -2.87 -28.39 -20.16
N LEU A 339 -3.39 -28.09 -21.35
CA LEU A 339 -2.60 -27.78 -22.54
C LEU A 339 -2.32 -26.28 -22.72
N SER A 340 -2.91 -25.41 -21.88
CA SER A 340 -2.75 -23.97 -21.99
C SER A 340 -1.33 -23.54 -21.62
N PRO A 341 -0.70 -22.65 -22.43
CA PRO A 341 0.59 -22.07 -22.10
C PRO A 341 0.40 -21.03 -20.99
N GLY A 342 0.44 -21.50 -19.75
CA GLY A 342 0.31 -20.69 -18.53
C GLY A 342 1.49 -20.86 -17.57
N ARG A 343 2.57 -21.47 -18.05
CA ARG A 343 3.84 -21.47 -17.34
C ARG A 343 4.44 -20.09 -17.56
N THR A 344 4.20 -19.16 -16.65
CA THR A 344 5.32 -18.29 -16.29
C THR A 344 6.40 -19.26 -15.86
N THR A 345 7.41 -19.46 -16.70
CA THR A 345 8.73 -19.73 -16.12
C THR A 345 8.87 -18.68 -15.03
N ALA A 346 9.30 -19.09 -13.83
CA ALA A 346 9.81 -18.14 -12.84
C ALA A 346 10.55 -17.04 -13.61
N PRO A 347 10.38 -15.74 -13.28
CA PRO A 347 11.04 -14.65 -13.99
C PRO A 347 12.45 -15.13 -14.23
N THR A 348 12.71 -15.46 -15.50
CA THR A 348 13.84 -16.32 -15.80
C THR A 348 15.00 -15.43 -15.47
N ALA A 349 15.82 -15.84 -14.49
CA ALA A 349 16.98 -15.08 -14.09
C ALA A 349 17.64 -14.56 -15.37
N ALA A 350 17.80 -13.24 -15.43
CA ALA A 350 18.54 -12.55 -16.48
C ALA A 350 18.06 -12.80 -17.93
N ALA A 351 16.87 -12.32 -18.30
CA ALA A 351 16.61 -12.08 -19.73
C ALA A 351 17.36 -10.84 -20.29
N GLY A 352 18.30 -10.26 -19.54
CA GLY A 352 19.00 -9.03 -19.96
C GLY A 352 20.37 -8.76 -19.33
N PHE A 353 20.78 -9.43 -18.25
CA PHE A 353 22.13 -9.27 -17.71
C PHE A 353 23.03 -10.41 -18.21
N GLU A 354 24.05 -10.09 -19.01
CA GLU A 354 24.97 -11.10 -19.59
C GLU A 354 26.19 -11.40 -18.69
N GLY A 355 26.16 -11.02 -17.41
CA GLY A 355 27.25 -11.21 -16.45
C GLY A 355 26.94 -12.20 -15.32
N ASP A 356 27.95 -12.53 -14.51
CA ASP A 356 27.80 -13.32 -13.30
C ASP A 356 27.09 -12.51 -12.22
N LEU A 357 26.13 -13.12 -11.53
CA LEU A 357 25.45 -12.47 -10.40
C LEU A 357 26.38 -12.44 -9.16
N PRO A 358 26.34 -11.36 -8.36
CA PRO A 358 27.08 -11.28 -7.09
C PRO A 358 26.58 -12.29 -6.07
N ARG A 359 27.22 -12.37 -4.90
CA ARG A 359 26.67 -13.15 -3.79
C ARG A 359 25.35 -12.53 -3.31
N ILE A 360 24.25 -13.28 -3.43
CA ILE A 360 22.92 -12.80 -3.05
C ILE A 360 22.56 -13.28 -1.64
N GLU A 361 22.15 -12.33 -0.80
CA GLU A 361 21.64 -12.56 0.53
C GLU A 361 20.25 -11.95 0.70
N ILE A 362 19.47 -12.52 1.62
CA ILE A 362 18.13 -12.02 1.96
C ILE A 362 18.17 -11.69 3.44
N ASP A 363 17.95 -10.41 3.74
CA ASP A 363 17.98 -9.86 5.09
C ASP A 363 16.97 -10.56 6.02
N ALA A 364 17.30 -10.62 7.33
CA ALA A 364 16.48 -11.29 8.33
C ALA A 364 15.09 -10.64 8.50
N GLN A 365 14.97 -9.32 8.33
CA GLN A 365 13.70 -8.62 8.32
C GLN A 365 12.86 -9.02 7.11
N VAL A 366 13.46 -9.07 5.91
CA VAL A 366 12.78 -9.55 4.70
C VAL A 366 12.25 -10.97 4.90
N ARG A 367 13.05 -11.88 5.46
CA ARG A 367 12.61 -13.26 5.74
C ARG A 367 11.46 -13.35 6.75
N ARG A 368 11.35 -12.39 7.68
CA ARG A 368 10.28 -12.32 8.68
C ARG A 368 9.00 -11.70 8.13
N GLU A 369 9.13 -10.63 7.36
CA GLU A 369 7.99 -9.80 6.92
C GLU A 369 7.45 -10.19 5.54
N VAL A 370 8.30 -10.73 4.66
CA VAL A 370 7.96 -11.06 3.29
C VAL A 370 7.85 -12.58 3.12
N SER A 371 6.62 -13.07 3.05
CA SER A 371 6.35 -14.45 2.67
C SER A 371 6.49 -14.64 1.16
N GLY A 372 7.24 -15.66 0.73
CA GLY A 372 7.32 -16.06 -0.67
C GLY A 372 8.45 -15.42 -1.49
N LEU A 373 9.34 -14.62 -0.88
CA LEU A 373 10.62 -14.25 -1.51
C LEU A 373 11.61 -15.39 -1.28
N ASP A 374 11.74 -16.27 -2.27
CA ASP A 374 12.75 -17.34 -2.28
C ASP A 374 14.04 -16.90 -2.99
N GLY A 375 15.05 -17.78 -3.02
CA GLY A 375 16.32 -17.48 -3.68
C GLY A 375 16.17 -17.14 -5.17
N ALA A 376 15.24 -17.80 -5.86
CA ALA A 376 14.99 -17.55 -7.28
C ALA A 376 14.35 -16.17 -7.52
N ALA A 377 13.45 -15.73 -6.64
CA ALA A 377 12.88 -14.39 -6.69
C ALA A 377 13.93 -13.32 -6.39
N ALA A 378 14.82 -13.57 -5.42
CA ALA A 378 15.94 -12.68 -5.12
C ALA A 378 16.94 -12.59 -6.29
N GLU A 379 17.29 -13.72 -6.92
CA GLU A 379 18.10 -13.76 -8.15
C GLU A 379 17.48 -12.98 -9.30
N ALA A 380 16.17 -13.13 -9.53
CA ALA A 380 15.48 -12.37 -10.56
C ALA A 380 15.48 -10.87 -10.26
N MET A 381 15.26 -10.48 -9.00
CA MET A 381 15.27 -9.08 -8.56
C MET A 381 16.65 -8.43 -8.73
N VAL A 382 17.71 -9.10 -8.29
CA VAL A 382 19.09 -8.61 -8.45
C VAL A 382 19.47 -8.58 -9.94
N GLY A 383 19.12 -9.61 -10.71
CA GLY A 383 19.38 -9.64 -12.15
C GLY A 383 18.68 -8.52 -12.93
N ASP A 384 17.41 -8.24 -12.60
CA ASP A 384 16.66 -7.14 -13.21
C ASP A 384 17.27 -5.77 -12.83
N LEU A 385 17.72 -5.59 -11.58
CA LEU A 385 18.44 -4.38 -11.15
C LEU A 385 19.73 -4.17 -11.94
N LEU A 386 20.61 -5.19 -12.04
CA LEU A 386 21.89 -5.05 -12.74
C LEU A 386 21.71 -4.83 -14.24
N ALA A 387 20.74 -5.52 -14.86
CA ALA A 387 20.33 -5.22 -16.24
C ALA A 387 19.79 -3.79 -16.35
N GLY A 388 19.03 -3.33 -15.35
CA GLY A 388 18.49 -1.98 -15.27
C GLY A 388 19.58 -0.91 -15.27
N LEU A 389 20.55 -1.03 -14.36
CA LEU A 389 21.69 -0.10 -14.24
C LEU A 389 22.53 -0.06 -15.53
N ALA A 390 22.76 -1.21 -16.16
CA ALA A 390 23.45 -1.26 -17.46
C ALA A 390 22.66 -0.55 -18.57
N ASN A 391 21.34 -0.72 -18.61
CA ASN A 391 20.47 -0.04 -19.56
C ASN A 391 20.40 1.48 -19.31
N GLU A 392 20.39 1.92 -18.05
CA GLU A 392 20.45 3.35 -17.69
C GLU A 392 21.76 3.99 -18.20
N ALA A 393 22.90 3.35 -17.96
CA ALA A 393 24.19 3.80 -18.46
C ALA A 393 24.21 3.87 -20.00
N GLU A 394 23.72 2.83 -20.68
CA GLU A 394 23.66 2.78 -22.14
C GLU A 394 22.70 3.83 -22.73
N ALA A 395 21.56 4.08 -22.09
CA ALA A 395 20.60 5.09 -22.51
C ALA A 395 21.21 6.50 -22.46
N VAL A 396 21.89 6.83 -21.36
CA VAL A 396 22.57 8.13 -21.20
C VAL A 396 23.74 8.25 -22.17
N ARG A 397 24.52 7.18 -22.37
CA ARG A 397 25.65 7.14 -23.31
C ARG A 397 25.22 7.37 -24.76
N THR A 398 24.12 6.73 -25.20
CA THR A 398 23.69 6.73 -26.60
C THR A 398 22.57 7.71 -26.93
N GLY A 399 21.98 8.35 -25.91
CA GLY A 399 20.78 9.18 -26.05
C GLY A 399 19.50 8.39 -26.38
N LYS A 400 19.49 7.06 -26.19
CA LYS A 400 18.34 6.19 -26.48
C LYS A 400 17.41 6.08 -25.28
N ALA A 401 16.64 7.14 -25.02
CA ALA A 401 15.70 7.21 -23.89
C ALA A 401 14.69 6.03 -23.82
N ALA A 402 14.35 5.41 -24.95
CA ALA A 402 13.44 4.25 -25.00
C ALA A 402 13.93 3.00 -24.23
N LEU A 403 15.23 2.92 -23.90
CA LEU A 403 15.76 1.86 -23.04
C LEU A 403 15.30 2.03 -21.57
N LEU A 404 15.09 3.28 -21.14
CA LEU A 404 14.78 3.62 -19.74
C LEU A 404 13.39 3.15 -19.32
N GLU A 405 12.40 3.16 -20.22
CA GLU A 405 11.04 2.68 -19.95
C GLU A 405 10.99 1.19 -19.56
N ARG A 406 12.08 0.45 -19.79
CA ARG A 406 12.21 -0.99 -19.46
C ARG A 406 13.10 -1.26 -18.26
N SER A 407 13.75 -0.24 -17.70
CA SER A 407 14.72 -0.38 -16.61
C SER A 407 14.35 0.43 -15.37
N THR A 408 13.64 1.54 -15.52
CA THR A 408 13.44 2.54 -14.47
C THR A 408 12.01 3.10 -14.51
N THR A 409 11.54 3.66 -13.39
CA THR A 409 10.18 4.21 -13.23
C THR A 409 10.20 5.43 -12.31
N GLY A 410 9.10 6.18 -12.25
CA GLY A 410 8.96 7.34 -11.37
C GLY A 410 9.84 8.53 -11.76
N ASP A 411 10.19 9.38 -10.80
CA ASP A 411 10.95 10.62 -11.06
C ASP A 411 12.35 10.35 -11.63
N ARG A 412 12.94 9.19 -11.28
CA ARG A 412 14.21 8.73 -11.85
C ARG A 412 14.14 8.53 -13.37
N LEU A 413 12.99 8.05 -13.88
CA LEU A 413 12.76 7.93 -15.33
C LEU A 413 12.80 9.30 -15.99
N ASP A 414 12.08 10.27 -15.45
CA ASP A 414 12.00 11.62 -16.02
C ASP A 414 13.37 12.30 -15.99
N ASP A 415 14.16 12.13 -14.92
CA ASP A 415 15.52 12.66 -14.84
C ASP A 415 16.46 12.04 -15.88
N LEU A 416 16.49 10.71 -15.95
CA LEU A 416 17.35 9.99 -16.89
C LEU A 416 16.93 10.23 -18.34
N GLN A 417 15.65 10.41 -18.63
CA GLN A 417 15.17 10.80 -19.95
C GLN A 417 15.71 12.17 -20.35
N ARG A 418 15.62 13.18 -19.47
CA ARG A 418 16.20 14.51 -19.72
C ARG A 418 17.70 14.45 -19.95
N ARG A 419 18.43 13.64 -19.17
CA ARG A 419 19.88 13.43 -19.33
C ARG A 419 20.21 12.75 -20.65
N ALA A 420 19.49 11.70 -21.02
CA ALA A 420 19.68 11.00 -22.29
C ALA A 420 19.36 11.90 -23.50
N GLU A 421 18.31 12.72 -23.43
CA GLU A 421 17.94 13.67 -24.48
C GLU A 421 18.93 14.84 -24.60
N ALA A 422 19.58 15.23 -23.49
CA ALA A 422 20.60 16.26 -23.49
C ALA A 422 21.94 15.79 -24.11
N THR A 423 22.20 14.49 -24.14
CA THR A 423 23.40 13.91 -24.74
C THR A 423 23.42 14.14 -26.26
N ARG A 424 24.43 14.87 -26.75
CA ARG A 424 24.66 15.08 -28.18
C ARG A 424 25.76 14.18 -28.71
N ALA A 425 25.64 13.78 -29.97
CA ALA A 425 26.64 12.96 -30.64
C ALA A 425 28.01 13.68 -30.66
N GLY A 426 29.00 13.09 -29.98
CA GLY A 426 30.38 13.57 -29.94
C GLY A 426 30.77 14.34 -28.68
N ASP A 427 29.83 14.63 -27.77
CA ASP A 427 30.16 15.18 -26.46
C ASP A 427 30.69 14.06 -25.53
N PRO A 428 31.66 14.35 -24.65
CA PRO A 428 32.11 13.39 -23.64
C PRO A 428 31.01 13.13 -22.61
N VAL A 429 30.67 11.86 -22.42
CA VAL A 429 29.65 11.43 -21.45
C VAL A 429 30.27 10.41 -20.50
N THR A 430 30.21 10.71 -19.21
CA THR A 430 30.65 9.78 -18.15
C THR A 430 29.43 9.04 -17.60
N VAL A 431 29.50 7.70 -17.60
CA VAL A 431 28.46 6.83 -17.07
C VAL A 431 29.04 5.88 -16.02
N PRO A 432 28.27 5.55 -14.97
CA PRO A 432 28.72 4.62 -13.95
C PRO A 432 28.65 3.18 -14.49
N VAL A 433 29.72 2.42 -14.28
CA VAL A 433 29.78 0.98 -14.50
C VAL A 433 29.90 0.31 -13.13
N HIS A 434 28.88 -0.45 -12.75
CA HIS A 434 28.78 -1.12 -11.45
C HIS A 434 29.36 -2.54 -11.54
N ASP A 435 30.19 -2.91 -10.58
CA ASP A 435 30.77 -4.24 -10.42
C ASP A 435 30.62 -4.69 -8.95
N PRO A 436 29.41 -5.13 -8.56
CA PRO A 436 29.12 -5.51 -7.18
C PRO A 436 29.68 -6.90 -6.84
N ASP A 437 30.19 -7.05 -5.62
CA ASP A 437 30.63 -8.34 -5.05
C ASP A 437 29.48 -9.04 -4.31
N ARG A 438 28.60 -8.25 -3.68
CA ARG A 438 27.50 -8.72 -2.83
C ARG A 438 26.24 -7.90 -3.04
N ALA A 439 25.10 -8.58 -2.97
CA ALA A 439 23.77 -7.99 -3.09
C ALA A 439 22.87 -8.52 -1.98
N THR A 440 22.32 -7.63 -1.15
CA THR A 440 21.42 -7.98 -0.06
C THR A 440 20.03 -7.43 -0.34
N VAL A 441 19.02 -8.29 -0.40
CA VAL A 441 17.62 -7.84 -0.48
C VAL A 441 17.19 -7.36 0.90
N VAL A 442 16.72 -6.12 0.99
CA VAL A 442 16.38 -5.41 2.23
C VAL A 442 14.96 -4.82 2.18
N VAL A 443 14.35 -4.63 3.35
CA VAL A 443 13.13 -3.81 3.48
C VAL A 443 13.55 -2.34 3.56
N VAL A 444 13.13 -1.55 2.58
CA VAL A 444 13.41 -0.11 2.51
C VAL A 444 12.38 0.69 3.29
N ALA A 445 11.11 0.26 3.25
CA ALA A 445 10.04 0.85 4.04
C ALA A 445 9.07 -0.24 4.51
N PRO A 446 8.55 -0.14 5.74
CA PRO A 446 7.58 -1.09 6.26
C PRO A 446 6.25 -0.97 5.51
N ARG A 447 5.36 -1.96 5.71
CA ARG A 447 3.98 -1.87 5.20
C ARG A 447 3.28 -0.64 5.76
N THR A 448 2.75 0.18 4.86
CA THR A 448 1.94 1.36 5.21
C THR A 448 0.47 1.01 5.40
N SER A 449 0.02 -0.11 4.84
CA SER A 449 -1.36 -0.60 4.97
C SER A 449 -1.45 -2.14 4.98
N PRO A 450 -2.56 -2.73 5.45
CA PRO A 450 -2.79 -4.17 5.39
C PRO A 450 -2.78 -4.76 3.98
N GLN A 451 -3.03 -3.95 2.95
CA GLN A 451 -3.04 -4.34 1.53
C GLN A 451 -1.71 -4.11 0.83
N SER A 452 -0.87 -3.21 1.35
CA SER A 452 0.44 -2.91 0.80
C SER A 452 1.44 -4.03 1.05
N LEU A 453 2.41 -4.16 0.15
CA LEU A 453 3.66 -4.85 0.44
C LEU A 453 4.62 -3.88 1.14
N PRO A 454 5.59 -4.38 1.94
CA PRO A 454 6.76 -3.58 2.26
C PRO A 454 7.40 -3.01 0.98
N VAL A 455 8.14 -1.93 1.06
CA VAL A 455 8.98 -1.53 -0.08
C VAL A 455 10.27 -2.31 0.03
N LEU A 456 10.62 -3.07 -1.02
CA LEU A 456 11.91 -3.77 -1.08
C LEU A 456 12.92 -2.97 -1.87
N GLY A 457 14.18 -3.16 -1.48
CA GLY A 457 15.32 -2.70 -2.23
C GLY A 457 16.41 -3.76 -2.26
N VAL A 458 17.42 -3.51 -3.07
CA VAL A 458 18.64 -4.30 -3.11
C VAL A 458 19.79 -3.38 -2.74
N HIS A 459 20.46 -3.75 -1.67
CA HIS A 459 21.70 -3.14 -1.22
C HIS A 459 22.87 -3.79 -1.96
N LEU A 460 23.63 -3.01 -2.73
CA LEU A 460 24.79 -3.45 -3.49
C LEU A 460 26.09 -3.00 -2.81
N GLU A 461 26.98 -3.95 -2.58
CA GLU A 461 28.35 -3.73 -2.08
C GLU A 461 29.36 -4.16 -3.16
N GLY A 462 30.37 -3.34 -3.44
CA GLY A 462 31.46 -3.68 -4.36
C GLY A 462 32.18 -2.45 -4.91
N THR A 463 32.33 -2.37 -6.23
CA THR A 463 32.98 -1.22 -6.86
C THR A 463 32.11 -0.57 -7.94
N VAL A 464 32.29 0.74 -8.11
CA VAL A 464 31.71 1.50 -9.22
C VAL A 464 32.78 2.36 -9.86
N VAL A 465 32.79 2.39 -11.20
CA VAL A 465 33.78 3.15 -11.97
C VAL A 465 33.08 4.07 -12.95
N GLY A 466 33.41 5.36 -12.92
CA GLY A 466 32.98 6.31 -13.95
C GLY A 466 33.76 6.08 -15.24
N VAL A 467 33.08 5.66 -16.31
CA VAL A 467 33.69 5.47 -17.63
C VAL A 467 33.23 6.57 -18.56
N THR A 468 34.19 7.29 -19.16
CA THR A 468 33.95 8.43 -20.06
C THR A 468 34.07 8.01 -21.51
N TRP A 469 33.02 8.26 -22.27
CA TRP A 469 32.87 7.90 -23.68
C TRP A 469 32.81 9.14 -24.54
N ILE A 470 33.42 9.08 -25.73
CA ILE A 470 33.18 10.03 -26.82
C ILE A 470 32.71 9.22 -28.02
N GLY A 471 31.43 9.33 -28.35
CA GLY A 471 30.79 8.42 -29.31
C GLY A 471 30.84 6.97 -28.81
N ASP A 472 31.44 6.08 -29.60
CA ASP A 472 31.57 4.65 -29.27
C ASP A 472 32.95 4.27 -28.70
N HIS A 473 33.81 5.27 -28.43
CA HIS A 473 35.15 5.04 -27.90
C HIS A 473 35.23 5.41 -26.42
N GLU A 474 35.72 4.48 -25.60
CA GLU A 474 36.15 4.75 -24.24
C GLU A 474 37.39 5.66 -24.29
N THR A 475 37.30 6.81 -23.63
CA THR A 475 38.37 7.84 -23.65
C THR A 475 38.98 8.09 -22.29
N GLY A 476 38.32 7.65 -21.22
CA GLY A 476 38.85 7.73 -19.87
C GLY A 476 38.09 6.82 -18.92
N ARG A 477 38.80 6.29 -17.94
CA ARG A 477 38.27 5.47 -16.86
C ARG A 477 38.73 6.07 -15.54
N GLY A 478 37.76 6.44 -14.70
CA GLY A 478 38.04 6.97 -13.37
C GLY A 478 38.67 5.92 -12.45
N GLU A 479 39.13 6.36 -11.29
CA GLU A 479 39.53 5.43 -10.23
C GLU A 479 38.30 4.71 -9.68
N PRO A 480 38.39 3.39 -9.39
CA PRO A 480 37.31 2.67 -8.73
C PRO A 480 36.99 3.28 -7.38
N SER A 481 35.72 3.61 -7.17
CA SER A 481 35.18 4.01 -5.88
C SER A 481 34.36 2.87 -5.27
N VAL A 482 34.20 2.90 -3.95
CA VAL A 482 33.36 1.95 -3.22
C VAL A 482 31.91 2.11 -3.69
N LEU A 483 31.28 1.00 -4.06
CA LEU A 483 29.85 0.89 -4.26
C LEU A 483 29.24 0.42 -2.95
N ASP A 484 28.44 1.28 -2.34
CA ASP A 484 27.62 0.99 -1.15
C ASP A 484 26.32 1.79 -1.30
N ALA A 485 25.30 1.17 -1.89
CA ALA A 485 24.06 1.86 -2.24
C ALA A 485 22.84 0.92 -2.22
N THR A 486 21.68 1.46 -1.82
CA THR A 486 20.42 0.72 -1.80
C THR A 486 19.50 1.19 -2.92
N PHE A 487 19.17 0.30 -3.86
CA PHE A 487 18.25 0.61 -4.95
C PHE A 487 16.84 0.15 -4.61
N VAL A 488 15.88 1.07 -4.69
CA VAL A 488 14.45 0.81 -4.45
C VAL A 488 13.84 0.23 -5.71
N LEU A 489 13.18 -0.92 -5.58
CA LEU A 489 12.64 -1.65 -6.73
C LEU A 489 11.12 -1.71 -6.68
N GLN A 490 10.50 -1.51 -7.84
CA GLN A 490 9.07 -1.65 -8.04
C GLN A 490 8.77 -2.72 -9.08
N GLN A 491 7.84 -3.63 -8.78
CA GLN A 491 7.45 -4.66 -9.74
C GLN A 491 6.47 -4.10 -10.78
N VAL A 492 6.86 -4.10 -12.05
CA VAL A 492 6.04 -3.65 -13.18
C VAL A 492 6.03 -4.73 -14.25
N GLY A 493 4.83 -5.25 -14.58
CA GLY A 493 4.68 -6.25 -15.65
C GLY A 493 5.45 -7.56 -15.43
N GLY A 494 5.78 -7.89 -14.17
CA GLY A 494 6.56 -9.09 -13.81
C GLY A 494 8.08 -8.91 -13.85
N ARG A 495 8.58 -7.69 -14.01
CA ARG A 495 9.99 -7.31 -13.83
C ARG A 495 10.14 -6.33 -12.69
N TYR A 496 11.35 -6.23 -12.14
CA TYR A 496 11.69 -5.20 -11.16
C TYR A 496 12.34 -4.01 -11.86
N LEU A 497 11.70 -2.85 -11.78
CA LEU A 497 12.24 -1.59 -12.29
C LEU A 497 12.80 -0.76 -11.14
N ILE A 498 13.85 0.01 -11.43
CA ILE A 498 14.45 0.92 -10.46
C ILE A 498 13.49 2.10 -10.27
N ALA A 499 12.94 2.24 -9.08
CA ALA A 499 12.05 3.35 -8.73
C ALA A 499 12.82 4.54 -8.13
N GLY A 500 13.98 4.26 -7.55
CA GLY A 500 14.87 5.23 -6.94
C GLY A 500 16.09 4.55 -6.34
N ASP A 501 16.99 5.34 -5.82
CA ASP A 501 18.20 4.93 -5.14
C ASP A 501 18.36 5.76 -3.88
N ARG A 502 18.60 5.08 -2.76
CA ARG A 502 18.99 5.70 -1.50
C ARG A 502 20.48 5.48 -1.35
N SER A 503 21.25 6.57 -1.43
CA SER A 503 22.52 6.64 -0.72
C SER A 503 22.22 6.80 0.77
N GLN A 504 23.14 6.45 1.68
CA GLN A 504 22.89 6.60 3.12
C GLN A 504 22.56 8.05 3.58
N SER A 505 22.58 9.05 2.69
CA SER A 505 22.29 10.46 3.01
C SER A 505 20.82 10.91 2.89
N GLU A 506 19.86 10.02 2.62
CA GLU A 506 18.42 10.38 2.57
C GLU A 506 17.63 9.71 3.71
N ASP A 507 16.89 10.54 4.45
CA ASP A 507 16.10 10.20 5.63
C ASP A 507 15.08 9.07 5.33
N PRO A 508 15.03 7.97 6.13
CA PRO A 508 14.09 6.88 5.92
C PRO A 508 12.61 7.27 6.06
N THR A 509 12.31 8.45 6.63
CA THR A 509 10.95 8.93 6.90
C THR A 509 10.31 9.70 5.75
N GLU A 510 11.06 10.09 4.71
CA GLU A 510 10.46 10.69 3.52
C GLU A 510 9.83 9.62 2.61
N VAL A 511 8.50 9.59 2.62
CA VAL A 511 7.67 9.02 1.56
C VAL A 511 7.75 9.97 0.36
N PRO A 512 7.93 9.48 -0.89
CA PRO A 512 7.92 10.36 -2.06
C PRO A 512 6.55 11.03 -2.15
N THR A 513 6.52 12.32 -1.84
CA THR A 513 5.30 13.12 -2.00
C THR A 513 5.11 13.33 -3.49
N VAL A 514 4.06 12.71 -4.06
CA VAL A 514 3.63 12.97 -5.44
C VAL A 514 3.17 14.42 -5.53
N ALA A 515 4.10 15.32 -5.81
CA ALA A 515 3.82 16.75 -5.94
C ALA A 515 3.05 17.01 -7.24
N THR A 516 1.82 17.47 -7.07
CA THR A 516 0.99 18.00 -8.15
C THR A 516 1.54 19.37 -8.55
N ALA A 517 1.74 19.55 -9.85
CA ALA A 517 2.22 20.79 -10.43
C ALA A 517 1.24 21.96 -10.20
N GLU A 518 1.74 23.07 -9.67
CA GLU A 518 1.24 24.41 -10.02
C GLU A 518 2.40 25.27 -10.54
N VAL A 519 2.25 25.69 -11.79
CA VAL A 519 3.07 26.69 -12.44
C VAL A 519 2.55 28.06 -12.03
N THR A 520 3.41 28.91 -11.43
CA THR A 520 3.31 30.36 -11.67
C THR A 520 4.70 30.99 -11.71
N GLU A 521 4.97 31.71 -12.79
CA GLU A 521 6.20 32.45 -13.09
C GLU A 521 6.45 33.63 -12.13
N GLY A 522 7.73 34.00 -11.92
CA GLY A 522 8.08 35.40 -11.68
C GLY A 522 9.35 35.71 -10.86
N VAL A 523 10.46 35.97 -11.58
CA VAL A 523 11.47 37.02 -11.28
C VAL A 523 12.51 36.81 -10.15
N SER A 524 13.61 36.12 -10.50
CA SER A 524 15.00 36.58 -10.68
C SER A 524 15.86 37.29 -9.58
N PHE A 525 17.05 36.68 -9.39
CA PHE A 525 18.42 37.16 -9.08
C PHE A 525 18.78 37.71 -7.69
N GLY A 526 19.76 37.05 -7.06
CA GLY A 526 20.64 37.69 -6.08
C GLY A 526 21.61 36.75 -5.36
N THR A 527 22.83 36.64 -5.91
CA THR A 527 24.09 36.29 -5.19
C THR A 527 24.25 34.87 -4.63
N VAL A 528 24.89 34.03 -5.44
CA VAL A 528 25.64 32.85 -5.01
C VAL A 528 26.97 33.36 -4.44
N ILE A 529 27.05 33.37 -3.11
CA ILE A 529 28.25 33.27 -2.28
C ILE A 529 27.83 32.12 -1.35
N ASP A 530 28.46 30.95 -1.37
CA ASP A 530 29.72 30.82 -0.67
C ASP A 530 30.67 29.77 -1.26
N GLU A 531 31.94 30.06 -1.03
CA GLU A 531 33.13 29.40 -1.50
C GLU A 531 33.39 28.11 -0.72
N GLY A 532 33.64 27.03 -1.46
CA GLY A 532 34.72 26.10 -1.15
C GLY A 532 34.52 25.06 -0.03
N SER A 533 34.70 23.80 -0.41
CA SER A 533 35.19 22.68 0.43
C SER A 533 34.16 21.92 1.29
N GLN A 534 33.77 20.77 0.74
CA GLN A 534 33.21 19.54 1.37
C GLN A 534 33.97 19.09 2.64
N PRO A 535 33.38 18.31 3.59
CA PRO A 535 32.91 16.93 3.33
C PRO A 535 31.58 16.55 4.02
N GLY A 536 30.78 15.63 3.47
CA GLY A 536 31.00 14.21 3.67
C GLY A 536 30.81 13.83 5.14
N GLN A 537 29.76 13.08 5.45
CA GLN A 537 29.71 12.25 6.65
C GLN A 537 29.73 10.80 6.15
N ILE A 538 30.78 9.98 6.32
CA ILE A 538 31.68 9.78 7.47
C ILE A 538 30.83 9.52 8.72
N ASP A 539 30.90 8.31 9.26
CA ASP A 539 30.43 7.99 10.62
C ASP A 539 30.96 9.08 11.57
N LEU A 540 30.09 9.97 12.04
CA LEU A 540 30.50 11.05 12.97
C LEU A 540 30.61 10.57 14.40
N PHE A 541 29.99 9.44 14.70
CA PHE A 541 30.01 8.84 16.01
C PHE A 541 30.57 7.44 15.84
N ASP A 542 31.73 7.20 16.42
CA ASP A 542 32.21 5.84 16.62
C ASP A 542 31.19 5.13 17.51
N ASP A 543 30.68 3.98 17.05
CA ASP A 543 29.91 3.08 17.91
C ASP A 543 30.86 2.46 18.94
N VAL A 544 31.09 3.23 20.01
CA VAL A 544 31.93 2.81 21.13
C VAL A 544 31.19 1.92 22.10
N THR A 545 30.01 1.39 21.77
CA THR A 545 29.19 0.60 22.72
C THR A 545 30.00 -0.57 23.27
N ASP A 546 30.65 -1.36 22.41
CA ASP A 546 31.49 -2.47 22.85
C ASP A 546 32.83 -2.02 23.48
N GLU A 547 33.43 -0.92 23.01
CA GLU A 547 34.70 -0.38 23.52
C GLU A 547 34.57 0.31 24.89
N ALA A 548 33.43 0.95 25.16
CA ALA A 548 33.04 1.54 26.43
C ALA A 548 32.56 0.47 27.45
N GLY A 549 32.63 -0.82 27.09
CA GLY A 549 32.21 -1.93 27.94
C GLY A 549 30.70 -2.07 28.07
N VAL A 550 29.93 -1.43 27.19
CA VAL A 550 28.48 -1.42 27.22
C VAL A 550 27.94 -2.66 26.51
N ARG A 551 27.32 -3.57 27.26
CA ARG A 551 26.67 -4.77 26.69
C ARG A 551 25.16 -4.61 26.71
N ILE A 552 24.54 -4.53 25.53
CA ILE A 552 23.08 -4.48 25.39
C ILE A 552 22.54 -5.91 25.40
N ASP A 553 22.17 -6.41 26.57
CA ASP A 553 21.49 -7.71 26.68
C ASP A 553 20.01 -7.55 26.30
N THR A 554 19.62 -8.10 25.16
CA THR A 554 18.23 -8.07 24.64
C THR A 554 17.37 -9.22 25.16
N THR A 555 17.89 -10.02 26.10
CA THR A 555 17.14 -11.09 26.74
C THR A 555 16.11 -10.46 27.71
N PRO A 556 14.81 -10.82 27.64
CA PRO A 556 13.83 -10.32 28.62
C PRO A 556 14.21 -10.80 30.02
N LEU A 557 14.71 -9.90 30.86
CA LEU A 557 14.98 -10.15 32.26
C LEU A 557 13.64 -10.33 33.00
N GLN A 558 13.23 -11.58 33.21
CA GLN A 558 12.17 -11.88 34.18
C GLN A 558 12.74 -11.71 35.59
N VAL A 559 12.70 -10.50 36.13
CA VAL A 559 13.01 -10.26 37.54
C VAL A 559 11.71 -10.16 38.32
N ASP A 560 11.34 -11.28 38.96
CA ASP A 560 10.33 -11.27 40.01
C ASP A 560 10.83 -10.42 41.19
N ARG A 561 10.19 -9.25 41.35
CA ARG A 561 10.12 -8.40 42.56
C ARG A 561 11.28 -8.50 43.56
N LEU A 562 12.23 -7.57 43.47
CA LEU A 562 13.06 -7.18 44.62
C LEU A 562 12.49 -5.89 45.23
N ALA A 563 11.98 -6.01 46.46
CA ALA A 563 11.31 -4.94 47.19
C ALA A 563 12.22 -4.15 48.14
N GLU A 564 13.53 -4.44 48.19
CA GLU A 564 14.49 -3.70 49.03
C GLU A 564 15.80 -3.40 48.28
N PRO A 565 16.42 -2.22 48.52
CA PRO A 565 17.68 -1.85 47.89
C PRO A 565 18.79 -2.79 48.34
N VAL A 566 19.37 -3.52 47.38
CA VAL A 566 20.52 -4.39 47.65
C VAL A 566 21.76 -3.50 47.85
N PRO A 567 22.42 -3.52 49.03
CA PRO A 567 23.63 -2.72 49.24
C PRO A 567 24.73 -3.17 48.27
N GLY A 568 25.33 -2.21 47.55
CA GLY A 568 26.34 -2.46 46.52
C GLY A 568 25.78 -2.66 45.09
N PHE A 569 24.45 -2.60 44.90
CA PHE A 569 23.84 -2.67 43.57
C PHE A 569 24.33 -1.56 42.63
N TRP A 570 24.50 -0.35 43.15
CA TRP A 570 24.88 0.84 42.39
C TRP A 570 26.37 0.91 42.03
N ASP A 571 27.20 0.00 42.56
CA ASP A 571 28.64 0.02 42.30
C ASP A 571 29.04 -0.72 41.01
N GLN A 572 28.08 -1.31 40.28
CA GLN A 572 28.32 -2.15 39.09
C GLN A 572 27.31 -1.95 37.93
N VAL A 573 26.60 -0.82 37.88
CA VAL A 573 25.52 -0.61 36.89
C VAL A 573 26.07 0.00 35.60
N SER A 574 25.88 -0.68 34.48
CA SER A 574 26.05 -0.09 33.13
C SER A 574 24.83 0.78 32.77
N VAL A 575 24.99 1.79 31.92
CA VAL A 575 23.88 2.68 31.45
C VAL A 575 22.66 1.88 30.98
N PHE A 576 22.87 0.69 30.40
CA PHE A 576 21.79 -0.17 29.90
C PHE A 576 21.04 -0.93 31.00
N ASP A 577 21.69 -1.30 32.09
CA ASP A 577 21.02 -1.91 33.26
C ASP A 577 20.14 -0.88 33.98
N LEU A 578 20.52 0.39 33.94
CA LEU A 578 19.74 1.51 34.47
C LEU A 578 18.47 1.75 33.62
N ILE A 579 18.58 1.70 32.29
CA ILE A 579 17.45 1.88 31.35
C ILE A 579 16.51 0.66 31.33
N ASN A 580 17.00 -0.56 31.60
CA ASN A 580 16.18 -1.78 31.61
C ASN A 580 15.57 -2.16 32.98
N SER A 581 16.12 -1.68 34.09
CA SER A 581 15.56 -1.93 35.44
C SER A 581 14.35 -1.05 35.79
N THR A 582 14.02 -0.09 34.93
CA THR A 582 12.98 0.93 35.08
C THR A 582 11.57 0.47 34.69
N GLN A 583 11.17 -0.77 35.02
CA GLN A 583 9.75 -1.19 34.98
C GLN A 583 8.83 -0.37 35.94
N ARG A 584 9.34 0.71 36.54
CA ARG A 584 8.61 1.68 37.35
C ARG A 584 8.83 3.16 36.99
N TYR A 585 9.70 3.48 36.03
CA TYR A 585 10.06 4.87 35.70
C TYR A 585 9.74 5.16 34.24
N TYR A 586 8.86 6.12 33.99
CA TYR A 586 8.61 6.64 32.65
C TYR A 586 9.64 7.77 32.42
N SER A 587 10.88 7.43 32.06
CA SER A 587 11.87 8.45 31.71
C SER A 587 11.61 8.94 30.29
N ALA A 588 11.34 10.22 30.12
CA ALA A 588 11.02 10.82 28.83
C ALA A 588 12.22 11.55 28.19
N GLY A 589 13.20 11.99 28.98
CA GLY A 589 14.39 12.69 28.51
C GLY A 589 15.63 12.51 29.39
N GLN A 590 16.80 12.69 28.76
CA GLN A 590 18.12 12.56 29.36
C GLN A 590 19.02 13.74 28.96
N ALA A 591 19.92 14.16 29.84
CA ALA A 591 20.92 15.19 29.56
C ALA A 591 22.30 14.74 30.02
N TRP A 592 23.31 15.04 29.21
CA TRP A 592 24.72 14.72 29.49
C TRP A 592 25.52 16.00 29.61
N GLY A 593 26.41 16.08 30.60
CA GLY A 593 27.28 17.25 30.81
C GLY A 593 28.27 16.99 31.93
N ASP A 594 29.43 17.65 31.90
CA ASP A 594 30.41 17.62 32.98
C ASP A 594 29.97 18.62 34.07
N VAL A 595 29.27 18.13 35.09
CA VAL A 595 28.58 18.97 36.07
C VAL A 595 29.49 19.35 37.23
N ASP A 596 30.43 18.47 37.59
CA ASP A 596 31.38 18.70 38.69
C ASP A 596 32.79 19.13 38.24
N GLY A 597 33.02 19.22 36.93
CA GLY A 597 34.21 19.80 36.31
C GLY A 597 35.41 18.87 36.34
N ASP A 598 35.19 17.56 36.51
CA ASP A 598 36.25 16.56 36.59
C ASP A 598 36.72 16.06 35.20
N GLY A 599 36.06 16.52 34.13
CA GLY A 599 36.34 16.17 32.75
C GLY A 599 35.67 14.87 32.30
N VAL A 600 34.81 14.28 33.12
CA VAL A 600 33.99 13.11 32.82
C VAL A 600 32.54 13.56 32.62
N LEU A 601 31.83 12.92 31.68
CA LEU A 601 30.42 13.24 31.46
C LEU A 601 29.53 12.61 32.52
N ASP A 602 28.66 13.43 33.10
CA ASP A 602 27.61 13.06 34.03
C ASP A 602 26.26 12.92 33.32
N LEU A 603 25.34 12.20 33.95
CA LEU A 603 24.03 11.88 33.39
C LEU A 603 22.90 12.36 34.30
N TYR A 604 22.01 13.18 33.76
CA TYR A 604 20.74 13.55 34.37
C TYR A 604 19.58 12.84 33.66
N LEU A 605 18.74 12.16 34.44
CA LEU A 605 17.57 11.44 33.96
C LEU A 605 16.29 12.05 34.53
N THR A 606 15.36 12.36 33.64
CA THR A 606 14.00 12.76 34.02
C THR A 606 13.16 11.53 34.36
N ASP A 607 12.23 11.70 35.29
CA ASP A 607 11.26 10.67 35.66
C ASP A 607 9.86 11.30 35.73
N GLN A 608 8.94 10.81 34.90
CA GLN A 608 7.57 11.29 34.86
C GLN A 608 6.74 10.76 36.05
N GLY A 609 7.20 9.70 36.74
CA GLY A 609 6.49 9.02 37.83
C GLY A 609 7.11 9.18 39.23
N GLY A 610 8.28 9.80 39.34
CA GLY A 610 9.10 9.91 40.55
C GLY A 610 10.08 11.10 40.50
N PRO A 611 11.06 11.19 41.41
CA PRO A 611 12.07 12.25 41.36
C PRO A 611 13.07 12.01 40.22
N ASN A 612 13.52 13.09 39.60
CA ASN A 612 14.63 13.05 38.65
C ASN A 612 15.95 12.68 39.36
N HIS A 613 16.91 12.18 38.58
CA HIS A 613 18.15 11.64 39.13
C HIS A 613 19.38 12.20 38.41
N LEU A 614 20.39 12.63 39.19
CA LEU A 614 21.70 13.03 38.70
C LEU A 614 22.74 11.98 39.10
N PHE A 615 23.52 11.53 38.13
CA PHE A 615 24.57 10.54 38.30
C PHE A 615 25.90 11.10 37.80
N LEU A 616 26.94 10.94 38.62
CA LEU A 616 28.31 11.31 38.25
C LEU A 616 28.99 10.14 37.53
N GLY A 617 29.65 10.44 36.42
CA GLY A 617 30.42 9.46 35.66
C GLY A 617 31.72 9.08 36.38
N ARG A 618 32.20 7.84 36.19
CA ARG A 618 33.51 7.40 36.70
C ARG A 618 34.59 7.29 35.61
N GLY A 619 34.22 7.56 34.36
CA GLY A 619 35.11 7.51 33.19
C GLY A 619 35.36 6.10 32.64
N ASP A 620 34.79 5.07 33.26
CA ASP A 620 34.88 3.66 32.85
C ASP A 620 33.53 3.10 32.37
N GLY A 621 32.58 3.98 32.04
CA GLY A 621 31.21 3.62 31.66
C GLY A 621 30.29 3.29 32.84
N THR A 622 30.79 3.37 34.08
CA THR A 622 29.97 3.23 35.30
C THR A 622 29.64 4.58 35.92
N PHE A 623 28.55 4.61 36.69
CA PHE A 623 27.97 5.83 37.26
C PHE A 623 27.70 5.65 38.76
N GLN A 624 27.80 6.74 39.51
CA GLN A 624 27.39 6.79 40.91
C GLN A 624 26.38 7.92 41.14
N PRO A 625 25.42 7.79 42.07
CA PRO A 625 24.52 8.89 42.40
C PRO A 625 25.30 10.13 42.85
N ALA A 626 24.92 11.30 42.33
CA ALA A 626 25.51 12.56 42.77
C ALA A 626 25.23 12.79 44.27
N PRO A 627 26.16 13.41 45.01
CA PRO A 627 25.98 13.68 46.43
C PRO A 627 24.80 14.62 46.66
N GLY A 628 24.08 14.44 47.77
CA GLY A 628 22.85 15.19 48.09
C GLY A 628 22.92 16.71 47.83
N PRO A 629 23.95 17.45 48.28
CA PRO A 629 24.04 18.89 48.02
C PRO A 629 24.01 19.29 46.53
N LEU A 630 24.47 18.40 45.65
CA LEU A 630 24.47 18.60 44.19
C LEU A 630 23.18 18.06 43.56
N ALA A 631 22.70 16.89 44.00
CA ALA A 631 21.53 16.24 43.43
C ALA A 631 20.19 16.82 43.92
N ASP A 632 20.06 17.10 45.21
CA ASP A 632 18.80 17.44 45.88
C ASP A 632 18.04 18.60 45.20
N PRO A 633 18.69 19.72 44.81
CA PRO A 633 17.98 20.86 44.21
C PRO A 633 17.33 20.54 42.85
N VAL A 634 17.88 19.57 42.13
CA VAL A 634 17.44 19.18 40.78
C VAL A 634 16.66 17.87 40.77
N THR A 635 16.36 17.27 41.92
CA THR A 635 15.53 16.05 41.98
C THR A 635 14.08 16.29 41.57
N MET A 636 13.59 17.53 41.67
CA MET A 636 12.23 17.91 41.25
C MET A 636 11.13 16.98 41.78
N ALA A 637 11.27 16.50 43.03
CA ALA A 637 10.37 15.53 43.61
C ALA A 637 8.89 15.98 43.57
N GLY A 638 8.06 15.21 42.85
CA GLY A 638 6.63 15.48 42.68
C GLY A 638 6.26 16.33 41.46
N SER A 639 7.21 16.64 40.58
CA SER A 639 6.98 17.31 39.30
C SER A 639 7.35 16.40 38.13
N ALA A 640 6.38 16.09 37.27
CA ALA A 640 6.59 15.28 36.08
C ALA A 640 7.45 16.05 35.07
N SER A 641 8.60 15.48 34.70
CA SER A 641 9.58 16.08 33.79
C SER A 641 9.66 15.31 32.48
N GLY A 642 9.70 16.01 31.35
CA GLY A 642 9.65 15.44 30.00
C GLY A 642 11.00 15.47 29.27
N ALA A 643 11.77 16.54 29.47
CA ALA A 643 13.06 16.75 28.83
C ALA A 643 14.00 17.54 29.75
N ALA A 644 15.30 17.44 29.50
CA ALA A 644 16.32 18.21 30.20
C ALA A 644 17.49 18.51 29.25
N THR A 645 18.20 19.60 29.50
CA THR A 645 19.43 19.94 28.78
C THR A 645 20.42 20.67 29.69
N PHE A 646 21.71 20.35 29.54
CA PHE A 646 22.79 21.09 30.19
C PHE A 646 23.33 22.17 29.25
N VAL A 647 23.56 23.38 29.77
CA VAL A 647 24.01 24.54 29.01
C VAL A 647 24.76 25.54 29.90
N ASP A 648 25.85 26.10 29.42
CA ASP A 648 26.58 27.20 30.09
C ASP A 648 26.09 28.56 29.55
N TYR A 649 24.82 28.89 29.82
CA TYR A 649 24.15 30.07 29.26
C TYR A 649 24.71 31.41 29.76
N ASP A 650 25.44 31.41 30.88
CA ASP A 650 25.99 32.59 31.52
C ASP A 650 27.52 32.68 31.40
N ASN A 651 28.12 31.83 30.56
CA ASN A 651 29.56 31.75 30.31
C ASN A 651 30.37 31.62 31.61
N SER A 652 29.82 30.92 32.61
CA SER A 652 30.45 30.72 33.92
C SER A 652 31.51 29.63 33.92
N GLY A 653 31.55 28.81 32.86
CA GLY A 653 32.36 27.61 32.76
C GLY A 653 31.75 26.40 33.47
N TRP A 654 30.50 26.51 33.96
CA TRP A 654 29.80 25.47 34.69
C TRP A 654 28.43 25.21 34.05
N PRO A 655 28.22 24.03 33.42
CA PRO A 655 26.95 23.72 32.77
C PRO A 655 25.78 23.77 33.75
N SER A 656 24.84 24.67 33.47
CA SER A 656 23.56 24.82 34.17
C SER A 656 22.50 23.90 33.56
N LEU A 657 21.45 23.57 34.31
CA LEU A 657 20.45 22.58 33.90
C LEU A 657 19.09 23.25 33.64
N LEU A 658 18.56 23.09 32.42
CA LEU A 658 17.16 23.38 32.12
C LEU A 658 16.37 22.07 32.15
N VAL A 659 15.26 22.04 32.87
CA VAL A 659 14.32 20.91 32.93
C VAL A 659 12.94 21.38 32.46
N LEU A 660 12.36 20.67 31.50
CA LEU A 660 11.01 20.93 31.01
C LEU A 660 10.01 20.04 31.74
N THR A 661 9.00 20.68 32.32
CA THR A 661 7.98 20.00 33.11
C THR A 661 6.59 20.22 32.52
N GLU A 662 5.62 19.48 33.03
CA GLU A 662 4.18 19.70 32.77
C GLU A 662 3.69 21.08 33.24
N HIS A 663 4.49 21.82 34.02
CA HIS A 663 4.17 23.12 34.60
C HIS A 663 5.26 24.15 34.27
N GLY A 664 5.78 24.12 33.05
CA GLY A 664 6.76 25.07 32.57
C GLY A 664 8.23 24.64 32.69
N PRO A 665 9.13 25.43 32.10
CA PRO A 665 10.57 25.23 32.21
C PRO A 665 11.07 25.58 33.62
N ARG A 666 12.12 24.90 34.06
CA ARG A 666 12.85 25.17 35.30
C ARG A 666 14.33 25.27 35.00
N LEU A 667 14.92 26.43 35.29
CA LEU A 667 16.34 26.69 35.04
C LEU A 667 17.11 26.70 36.36
N PHE A 668 18.12 25.84 36.43
CA PHE A 668 18.98 25.65 37.58
C PHE A 668 20.41 26.04 37.23
N ARG A 669 20.91 27.14 37.81
CA ARG A 669 22.30 27.58 37.63
C ARG A 669 23.25 26.71 38.44
N ASN A 670 24.34 26.25 37.82
CA ASN A 670 25.36 25.46 38.51
C ASN A 670 26.32 26.36 39.30
N GLU A 671 26.45 26.14 40.61
CA GLU A 671 27.25 26.93 41.54
C GLU A 671 28.67 26.37 41.73
N GLY A 672 29.33 26.09 40.60
CA GLY A 672 30.71 25.62 40.57
C GLY A 672 30.88 24.15 40.93
N GLY A 673 29.98 23.27 40.46
CA GLY A 673 30.02 21.83 40.70
C GLY A 673 29.64 21.39 42.11
N ARG A 674 29.15 22.31 42.93
CA ARG A 674 28.85 22.05 44.37
C ARG A 674 27.36 21.92 44.67
N SER A 675 26.53 22.64 43.93
CA SER A 675 25.07 22.70 44.08
C SER A 675 24.44 23.40 42.88
N PHE A 676 23.12 23.33 42.78
CA PHE A 676 22.34 24.12 41.82
C PHE A 676 21.47 25.17 42.53
N ALA A 677 21.36 26.35 41.93
CA ALA A 677 20.43 27.40 42.34
C ALA A 677 19.28 27.51 41.33
N ASP A 678 18.03 27.44 41.79
CA ASP A 678 16.87 27.71 40.92
C ASP A 678 16.81 29.20 40.59
N VAL A 679 17.00 29.51 39.30
CA VAL A 679 17.01 30.89 38.76
C VAL A 679 15.85 31.11 37.79
N THR A 680 14.87 30.21 37.75
CA THR A 680 13.74 30.25 36.79
C THR A 680 13.05 31.61 36.77
N GLU A 681 12.75 32.16 37.95
CA GLU A 681 12.10 33.47 38.08
C GLU A 681 13.03 34.61 37.68
N ALA A 682 14.29 34.57 38.11
CA ALA A 682 15.29 35.60 37.80
C ALA A 682 15.61 35.66 36.30
N ALA A 683 15.51 34.51 35.60
CA ALA A 683 15.69 34.38 34.16
C ALA A 683 14.42 34.74 33.36
N GLY A 684 13.30 35.06 34.02
CA GLY A 684 12.06 35.42 33.35
C GLY A 684 11.32 34.25 32.69
N LEU A 685 11.62 33.01 33.09
CA LEU A 685 11.07 31.78 32.51
C LEU A 685 9.85 31.25 33.27
N VAL A 686 9.16 32.09 34.03
CA VAL A 686 7.94 31.70 34.75
C VAL A 686 6.80 31.53 33.75
N ASP A 687 6.53 30.27 33.40
CA ASP A 687 5.42 29.83 32.57
C ASP A 687 4.76 28.59 33.22
N ASP A 688 3.44 28.43 33.05
CA ASP A 688 2.69 27.27 33.54
C ASP A 688 2.37 26.27 32.41
N GLY A 689 2.75 26.59 31.18
CA GLY A 689 2.55 25.79 29.98
C GLY A 689 3.54 24.62 29.90
N LYS A 690 3.05 23.47 29.43
CA LYS A 690 3.90 22.29 29.25
C LYS A 690 5.02 22.57 28.23
N GLY A 691 6.27 22.33 28.63
CA GLY A 691 7.42 22.28 27.73
C GLY A 691 7.71 20.85 27.28
N GLU A 692 7.94 20.65 25.98
CA GLU A 692 8.23 19.33 25.38
C GLU A 692 9.69 19.23 24.88
N THR A 693 10.25 20.34 24.37
CA THR A 693 11.63 20.44 23.88
C THR A 693 12.16 21.85 24.09
N ALA A 694 13.48 21.99 24.13
CA ALA A 694 14.17 23.27 24.24
C ALA A 694 15.45 23.21 23.40
N SER A 695 15.80 24.32 22.76
CA SER A 695 17.06 24.46 22.04
C SER A 695 17.76 25.75 22.43
N TRP A 696 19.08 25.69 22.50
CA TRP A 696 19.91 26.84 22.84
C TRP A 696 20.82 27.18 21.67
N ALA A 697 20.84 28.45 21.26
CA ALA A 697 21.71 28.95 20.21
C ALA A 697 21.92 30.45 20.39
N ASP A 698 23.12 30.94 20.10
CA ASP A 698 23.38 32.38 19.94
C ASP A 698 22.82 32.79 18.57
N PHE A 699 21.53 33.09 18.51
CA PHE A 699 20.81 33.28 17.24
C PHE A 699 21.06 34.67 16.66
N ASP A 700 21.23 35.68 17.50
CA ASP A 700 21.50 37.05 17.07
C ASP A 700 22.99 37.42 17.01
N GLY A 701 23.87 36.52 17.46
CA GLY A 701 25.32 36.64 17.36
C GLY A 701 25.92 37.59 18.38
N ASP A 702 25.24 37.82 19.51
CA ASP A 702 25.68 38.74 20.56
C ASP A 702 26.63 38.09 21.59
N GLY A 703 26.78 36.76 21.52
CA GLY A 703 27.67 35.97 22.35
C GLY A 703 27.03 35.40 23.61
N ASP A 704 25.74 35.68 23.85
CA ASP A 704 24.92 35.01 24.86
C ASP A 704 24.03 33.95 24.17
N LEU A 705 23.67 32.88 24.88
CA LEU A 705 22.83 31.81 24.30
C LEU A 705 21.34 32.14 24.46
N ASP A 706 20.60 32.15 23.35
CA ASP A 706 19.15 32.29 23.32
C ASP A 706 18.45 30.94 23.52
N LEU A 707 17.32 30.97 24.23
CA LEU A 707 16.44 29.81 24.48
C LEU A 707 15.20 29.85 23.58
N PHE A 708 14.95 28.74 22.86
CA PHE A 708 13.81 28.53 21.96
C PHE A 708 12.88 27.41 22.43
#